data_AF-A0A096MQT9-F1
#
_entry.id   AF-A0A096MQT9-F1
#
_cell.length_a   1.000
_cell.length_b   1.000
_cell.length_c   1.000
_cell.angle_alpha   90.00
_cell.angle_beta   90.00
_cell.angle_gamma   90.00
#
_symmetry.space_group_name_H-M   'P 1'
#
loop_
_entity.id
_entity.type
_entity.pdbx_description
1 polymer ?
#
loop_
_entity_poly.entity_id
_entity_poly.type
_entity_poly.pdbx_seq_one_letter_code
_entity_poly.pdbx_strand_id
1 'polypeptide(L)'
;MNPFQKNESKETLFSPVSIEDVPPRPPSPPKKPSPKICGSNYPLSIAFIVVNEFCERFSYYGMKAVLILYFLYFLHWNEDTSTSIYHAFSSLCYFTPILGAAIADSWLGKFKTIIYLSLVYVLGHVIKSLGALPILGGQVVHTVLSLVGLSLIALGTGGIKPCVAAFGGDQFEEKHAEERTRYFSVFYLSINAGSLISTFITPMLRGDVQCFGEDCYALAFGVPGLLMVIALVVFAMGSKIYNKPPPEGNIVAQVFKCIWFAISNRFKNRSGDIPKRQHWLDWAAEKYPKQLIMDVKALTRILFLYIPLPMFWALLDQQGSRWTLQAIRMNGNLGFFVLQPDQMQVLNPLLVLIFIPLFDFVIYRLVSKCGINFSSLRKMAVGMILACLAFAVAAAVEIKINEMTPAQPGPQEVFLQVLNLADDEVKVTVVGNENDSLLIESIKSFQKTPQYSKLHLKTKSQNFHFHLKYHNLSLYTEHTVQEKNWYSLVIREDGNSISSMMVKDTESKTTNGMTTVRFVNTLHKGVNISLSKDTSLNVGEDYGVSAYRTVQRGEYLAVHCRTEDKNFSLNLGLLDFGAAYLFVITNNTNQGLQAWKTEDIPANKMSIAWQLPQYALVTAGEVMFSVTGLEFSYSQAPSSMKSVLQAAWLLTIAVGNIIVLVVAQFSGLVQWAEFILFSCLLLVICLIFSIMGYYYVPVKTEDMQGPGDKQIPHIQGNMINLETKKTKL
;
A
#
# COMPACT_ATOMS: atom_id res chain seq x y z
N MET A 1 4.76 -61.25 -53.01
CA MET A 1 3.70 -60.25 -52.70
C MET A 1 3.50 -60.23 -51.19
N ASN A 2 3.73 -59.06 -50.59
CA ASN A 2 3.50 -58.59 -49.20
C ASN A 2 4.05 -59.39 -47.98
N PRO A 3 5.04 -58.83 -47.26
CA PRO A 3 5.31 -59.15 -45.86
C PRO A 3 4.75 -58.10 -44.88
N PHE A 4 4.64 -58.51 -43.60
CA PHE A 4 4.34 -57.75 -42.38
C PHE A 4 2.87 -57.63 -41.91
N GLN A 5 2.37 -58.74 -41.36
CA GLN A 5 1.55 -58.73 -40.14
C GLN A 5 2.48 -58.58 -38.92
N LYS A 6 2.13 -57.71 -37.96
CA LYS A 6 2.73 -57.71 -36.63
C LYS A 6 1.67 -57.44 -35.56
N ASN A 7 1.71 -58.31 -34.55
CA ASN A 7 0.93 -58.37 -33.31
C ASN A 7 0.71 -57.03 -32.60
N GLU A 8 -0.51 -56.83 -32.09
CA GLU A 8 -0.75 -56.10 -30.84
C GLU A 8 -1.49 -57.02 -29.85
N SER A 9 -0.72 -57.53 -28.90
CA SER A 9 -1.20 -58.12 -27.65
C SER A 9 -0.70 -57.27 -26.50
N LYS A 10 -1.64 -56.69 -25.73
CA LYS A 10 -1.54 -56.45 -24.29
C LYS A 10 -2.91 -56.07 -23.75
N GLU A 11 -3.56 -57.07 -23.17
CA GLU A 11 -4.66 -56.91 -22.23
C GLU A 11 -4.26 -55.90 -21.14
N THR A 12 -5.13 -54.93 -20.86
CA THR A 12 -5.21 -54.31 -19.52
C THR A 12 -6.60 -54.59 -18.99
N LEU A 13 -6.63 -55.49 -18.02
CA LEU A 13 -7.78 -55.92 -17.25
C LEU A 13 -8.25 -54.74 -16.37
N PHE A 14 -9.31 -54.04 -16.77
CA PHE A 14 -10.08 -53.18 -15.88
C PHE A 14 -11.57 -53.38 -16.14
N SER A 15 -12.16 -54.27 -15.34
CA SER A 15 -13.61 -54.40 -15.21
C SER A 15 -14.19 -53.10 -14.63
N PRO A 16 -15.40 -52.67 -15.04
CA PRO A 16 -16.08 -51.55 -14.41
C PRO A 16 -16.48 -51.94 -12.98
N VAL A 17 -16.00 -51.18 -11.99
CA VAL A 17 -16.49 -51.30 -10.60
C VAL A 17 -17.88 -50.66 -10.55
N SER A 18 -18.91 -51.48 -10.41
CA SER A 18 -20.27 -51.05 -10.07
C SER A 18 -20.25 -50.26 -8.77
N ILE A 19 -21.02 -49.18 -8.74
CA ILE A 19 -21.31 -48.39 -7.53
C ILE A 19 -22.38 -49.15 -6.74
N GLU A 20 -21.98 -50.17 -6.02
CA GLU A 20 -22.78 -50.80 -4.96
C GLU A 20 -21.80 -51.34 -3.92
N ASP A 21 -22.02 -50.96 -2.66
CA ASP A 21 -21.31 -51.34 -1.44
C ASP A 21 -19.86 -50.88 -1.24
N VAL A 22 -19.69 -49.59 -0.92
CA VAL A 22 -18.60 -49.19 -0.02
C VAL A 22 -19.03 -49.61 1.40
N PRO A 23 -18.35 -50.57 2.06
CA PRO A 23 -18.71 -50.95 3.42
C PRO A 23 -18.60 -49.71 4.33
N PRO A 24 -19.54 -49.54 5.28
CA PRO A 24 -19.47 -48.43 6.22
C PRO A 24 -18.11 -48.44 6.91
N ARG A 25 -17.42 -47.29 6.84
CA ARG A 25 -16.13 -47.09 7.49
C ARG A 25 -16.27 -47.54 8.95
N PRO A 26 -15.40 -48.42 9.48
CA PRO A 26 -15.52 -48.88 10.86
C PRO A 26 -15.61 -47.67 11.78
N PRO A 27 -16.50 -47.67 12.79
CA PRO A 27 -16.65 -46.54 13.69
C PRO A 27 -15.28 -46.21 14.27
N SER A 28 -14.82 -45.00 13.99
CA SER A 28 -13.57 -44.51 14.58
C SER A 28 -13.69 -44.63 16.10
N PRO A 29 -12.64 -45.08 16.81
CA PRO A 29 -12.66 -45.14 18.26
C PRO A 29 -13.12 -43.79 18.82
N PRO A 30 -13.88 -43.76 19.92
CA PRO A 30 -14.44 -42.54 20.46
C PRO A 30 -13.30 -41.54 20.69
N LYS A 31 -13.25 -40.49 19.85
CA LYS A 31 -12.29 -39.40 20.02
C LYS A 31 -12.56 -38.81 21.40
N LYS A 32 -11.54 -38.78 22.26
CA LYS A 32 -11.62 -38.06 23.54
C LYS A 32 -12.15 -36.65 23.26
N PRO A 33 -13.15 -36.16 24.01
CA PRO A 33 -13.67 -34.82 23.81
C PRO A 33 -12.50 -33.84 23.91
N SER A 34 -12.39 -32.97 22.91
CA SER A 34 -11.37 -31.93 22.93
C SER A 34 -11.57 -31.07 24.18
N PRO A 35 -10.49 -30.70 24.89
CA PRO A 35 -10.59 -29.80 26.03
C PRO A 35 -11.26 -28.51 25.57
N LYS A 36 -12.21 -28.00 26.36
CA LYS A 36 -12.97 -26.78 26.06
C LYS A 36 -12.37 -25.57 26.78
N ILE A 37 -12.59 -24.38 26.23
CA ILE A 37 -12.25 -23.12 26.92
C ILE A 37 -13.20 -22.96 28.12
N CYS A 38 -12.66 -22.68 29.30
CA CYS A 38 -13.43 -22.52 30.53
C CYS A 38 -14.57 -21.50 30.34
N GLY A 39 -15.81 -21.90 30.66
CA GLY A 39 -17.00 -21.05 30.51
C GLY A 39 -17.57 -20.94 29.09
N SER A 40 -17.11 -21.75 28.12
CA SER A 40 -17.64 -21.74 26.76
C SER A 40 -17.76 -23.14 26.13
N ASN A 41 -18.50 -23.24 25.03
CA ASN A 41 -18.56 -24.47 24.23
C ASN A 41 -17.38 -24.64 23.24
N TYR A 42 -16.49 -23.66 23.15
CA TYR A 42 -15.41 -23.66 22.17
C TYR A 42 -14.32 -24.68 22.50
N PRO A 43 -13.80 -25.42 21.50
CA PRO A 43 -12.57 -26.19 21.66
C PRO A 43 -11.40 -25.28 22.05
N LEU A 44 -10.57 -25.71 23.01
CA LEU A 44 -9.38 -24.99 23.45
C LEU A 44 -8.38 -24.75 22.31
N SER A 45 -8.40 -25.60 21.28
CA SER A 45 -7.61 -25.42 20.05
C SER A 45 -7.87 -24.07 19.36
N ILE A 46 -9.07 -23.52 19.46
CA ILE A 46 -9.44 -22.26 18.80
C ILE A 46 -8.64 -21.08 19.35
N ALA A 47 -8.37 -21.05 20.66
CA ALA A 47 -7.61 -19.96 21.27
C ALA A 47 -6.22 -19.82 20.64
N PHE A 48 -5.54 -20.93 20.39
CA PHE A 48 -4.22 -20.94 19.74
C PHE A 48 -4.28 -20.42 18.29
N ILE A 49 -5.34 -20.75 17.55
CA ILE A 49 -5.53 -20.33 16.15
C ILE A 49 -5.84 -18.84 16.08
N VAL A 50 -6.69 -18.31 16.96
CA VAL A 50 -7.04 -16.88 16.99
C VAL A 50 -5.85 -16.02 17.39
N VAL A 51 -5.05 -16.44 18.39
CA VAL A 51 -3.82 -15.72 18.77
C VAL A 51 -2.79 -15.78 17.64
N ASN A 52 -2.62 -16.94 16.99
CA ASN A 52 -1.77 -17.05 15.80
C ASN A 52 -2.21 -16.09 14.68
N GLU A 53 -3.51 -16.03 14.39
CA GLU A 53 -4.04 -15.12 13.36
C GLU A 53 -3.81 -13.65 13.74
N PHE A 54 -4.08 -13.26 14.99
CA PHE A 54 -3.82 -11.90 15.45
C PHE A 54 -2.34 -11.50 15.28
N CYS A 55 -1.41 -12.34 15.75
CA CYS A 55 0.02 -12.06 15.70
C CYS A 55 0.55 -12.04 14.26
N GLU A 56 0.10 -12.95 13.39
CA GLU A 56 0.47 -12.94 11.97
C GLU A 56 -0.07 -11.70 11.26
N ARG A 57 -1.32 -11.30 11.53
CA ARG A 57 -1.93 -10.12 10.91
C ARG A 57 -1.25 -8.84 11.37
N PHE A 58 -0.92 -8.73 12.66
CA PHE A 58 -0.08 -7.66 13.15
C PHE A 58 1.24 -7.61 12.38
N SER A 59 1.92 -8.75 12.24
CA SER A 59 3.21 -8.83 11.56
C SER A 59 3.13 -8.37 10.10
N TYR A 60 2.16 -8.89 9.35
CA TYR A 60 1.97 -8.58 7.94
C TYR A 60 1.66 -7.09 7.72
N TYR A 61 0.63 -6.56 8.39
CA TYR A 61 0.19 -5.18 8.17
C TYR A 61 1.18 -4.16 8.73
N GLY A 62 1.79 -4.43 9.89
CA GLY A 62 2.81 -3.56 10.49
C GLY A 62 4.05 -3.41 9.61
N MET A 63 4.59 -4.53 9.11
CA MET A 63 5.74 -4.51 8.21
C MET A 63 5.40 -3.84 6.88
N LYS A 64 4.22 -4.14 6.31
CA LYS A 64 3.77 -3.56 5.04
C LYS A 64 3.59 -2.04 5.13
N ALA A 65 3.07 -1.52 6.26
CA ALA A 65 2.80 -0.10 6.44
C ALA A 65 4.03 0.80 6.28
N VAL A 66 5.17 0.38 6.85
CA VAL A 66 6.43 1.15 6.82
C VAL A 66 7.28 0.92 5.56
N LEU A 67 6.87 -0.02 4.71
CA LEU A 67 7.72 -0.56 3.65
C LEU A 67 8.05 0.45 2.54
N ILE A 68 7.09 1.30 2.16
CA ILE A 68 7.31 2.31 1.11
C ILE A 68 8.33 3.36 1.54
N LEU A 69 8.26 3.81 2.81
CA LEU A 69 9.21 4.78 3.36
C LEU A 69 10.59 4.17 3.57
N TYR A 70 10.65 2.88 3.90
CA TYR A 70 11.93 2.15 3.93
C TYR A 70 12.64 2.16 2.58
N PHE A 71 11.92 1.92 1.47
CA PHE A 71 12.51 1.97 0.14
C PHE A 71 12.99 3.38 -0.23
N LEU A 72 12.21 4.39 0.12
CA LEU A 72 12.51 5.79 -0.20
C LEU A 72 13.69 6.34 0.64
N TYR A 73 13.67 6.12 1.95
CA TYR A 73 14.61 6.78 2.87
C TYR A 73 15.80 5.94 3.27
N PHE A 74 15.68 4.61 3.32
CA PHE A 74 16.79 3.74 3.72
C PHE A 74 17.51 3.13 2.51
N LEU A 75 16.78 2.67 1.49
CA LEU A 75 17.41 2.16 0.26
C LEU A 75 17.72 3.25 -0.77
N HIS A 76 17.18 4.46 -0.56
CA HIS A 76 17.32 5.63 -1.45
C HIS A 76 16.84 5.36 -2.88
N TRP A 77 15.75 4.59 -3.02
CA TRP A 77 15.08 4.41 -4.32
C TRP A 77 14.14 5.57 -4.61
N ASN A 78 13.89 5.85 -5.89
CA ASN A 78 12.88 6.84 -6.27
C ASN A 78 11.45 6.34 -5.96
N GLU A 79 10.49 7.26 -5.99
CA GLU A 79 9.08 6.98 -5.67
C GLU A 79 8.46 5.89 -6.55
N ASP A 80 8.78 5.89 -7.85
CA ASP A 80 8.24 4.93 -8.82
C ASP A 80 8.78 3.51 -8.60
N THR A 81 10.10 3.36 -8.42
CA THR A 81 10.73 2.06 -8.13
C THR A 81 10.22 1.52 -6.79
N SER A 82 10.11 2.39 -5.78
CA SER A 82 9.58 2.03 -4.47
C SER A 82 8.14 1.52 -4.56
N THR A 83 7.29 2.20 -5.34
CA THR A 83 5.91 1.80 -5.61
C THR A 83 5.86 0.47 -6.37
N SER A 84 6.66 0.31 -7.42
CA SER A 84 6.74 -0.92 -8.20
C SER A 84 7.13 -2.14 -7.36
N ILE A 85 8.17 -2.05 -6.53
CA ILE A 85 8.60 -3.17 -5.67
C ILE A 85 7.57 -3.46 -4.56
N TYR A 86 6.94 -2.44 -3.99
CA TYR A 86 5.86 -2.60 -3.00
C TYR A 86 4.68 -3.41 -3.59
N HIS A 87 4.27 -3.09 -4.81
CA HIS A 87 3.19 -3.80 -5.49
C HIS A 87 3.63 -5.16 -6.04
N ALA A 88 4.90 -5.34 -6.44
CA ALA A 88 5.45 -6.66 -6.76
C ALA A 88 5.35 -7.61 -5.55
N PHE A 89 5.77 -7.12 -4.38
CA PHE A 89 5.66 -7.86 -3.12
C PHE A 89 4.20 -8.21 -2.79
N SER A 90 3.30 -7.22 -2.87
CA SER A 90 1.87 -7.44 -2.60
C SER A 90 1.25 -8.43 -3.59
N SER A 91 1.59 -8.33 -4.88
CA SER A 91 1.16 -9.27 -5.91
C SER A 91 1.59 -10.70 -5.58
N LEU A 92 2.87 -10.88 -5.21
CA LEU A 92 3.40 -12.19 -4.83
C LEU A 92 2.66 -12.76 -3.62
N CYS A 93 2.36 -11.95 -2.59
CA CYS A 93 1.60 -12.37 -1.40
C CYS A 93 0.18 -12.87 -1.70
N TYR A 94 -0.45 -12.37 -2.77
CA TYR A 94 -1.81 -12.75 -3.18
C TYR A 94 -1.84 -13.80 -4.29
N PHE A 95 -0.70 -14.06 -4.94
CA PHE A 95 -0.53 -15.13 -5.92
C PHE A 95 -0.14 -16.47 -5.27
N THR A 96 0.77 -16.45 -4.29
CA THR A 96 1.27 -17.65 -3.59
C THR A 96 0.23 -18.45 -2.78
N PRO A 97 -0.96 -17.94 -2.39
CA PRO A 97 -2.05 -18.76 -1.85
C PRO A 97 -2.43 -19.95 -2.72
N ILE A 98 -2.37 -19.84 -4.05
CA ILE A 98 -2.64 -20.97 -4.95
C ILE A 98 -1.65 -22.11 -4.69
N LEU A 99 -0.38 -21.78 -4.48
CA LEU A 99 0.67 -22.74 -4.17
C LEU A 99 0.48 -23.35 -2.77
N GLY A 100 0.16 -22.50 -1.78
CA GLY A 100 -0.12 -22.94 -0.41
C GLY A 100 -1.26 -23.95 -0.32
N ALA A 101 -2.38 -23.64 -0.97
CA ALA A 101 -3.53 -24.53 -1.07
C ALA A 101 -3.16 -25.84 -1.78
N ALA A 102 -2.46 -25.77 -2.92
CA ALA A 102 -2.03 -26.96 -3.65
C ALA A 102 -1.13 -27.89 -2.81
N ILE A 103 -0.20 -27.33 -2.04
CA ILE A 103 0.70 -28.10 -1.16
C ILE A 103 -0.08 -28.73 0.00
N ALA A 104 -0.99 -27.98 0.62
CA ALA A 104 -1.83 -28.46 1.72
C ALA A 104 -2.76 -29.61 1.30
N ASP A 105 -3.43 -29.44 0.17
CA ASP A 105 -4.47 -30.37 -0.29
C ASP A 105 -3.87 -31.61 -0.98
N SER A 106 -2.72 -31.48 -1.66
CA SER A 106 -2.13 -32.61 -2.41
C SER A 106 -1.12 -33.45 -1.62
N TRP A 107 -0.38 -32.85 -0.68
CA TRP A 107 0.84 -33.46 -0.16
C TRP A 107 0.98 -33.42 1.35
N LEU A 108 1.03 -32.23 1.96
CA LEU A 108 1.47 -32.07 3.35
C LEU A 108 0.32 -32.08 4.36
N GLY A 109 -0.90 -31.73 3.94
CA GLY A 109 -2.01 -31.41 4.85
C GLY A 109 -1.90 -30.01 5.44
N LYS A 110 -3.04 -29.38 5.75
CA LYS A 110 -3.13 -27.97 6.22
C LYS A 110 -2.17 -27.67 7.39
N PHE A 111 -2.14 -28.54 8.41
CA PHE A 111 -1.30 -28.31 9.61
C PHE A 111 0.20 -28.24 9.29
N LYS A 112 0.74 -29.18 8.51
CA LYS A 112 2.17 -29.19 8.18
C LYS A 112 2.53 -28.03 7.24
N THR A 113 1.65 -27.72 6.28
CA THR A 113 1.82 -26.57 5.40
C THR A 113 1.92 -25.26 6.20
N ILE A 114 1.03 -25.05 7.19
CA ILE A 114 1.07 -23.87 8.06
C ILE A 114 2.42 -23.79 8.79
N ILE A 115 2.89 -24.88 9.41
CA ILE A 115 4.17 -24.89 10.14
C ILE A 115 5.36 -24.58 9.22
N TYR A 116 5.51 -25.30 8.11
CA TYR A 116 6.68 -25.12 7.23
C TYR A 116 6.71 -23.74 6.56
N LEU A 117 5.57 -23.24 6.09
CA LEU A 117 5.51 -21.92 5.47
C LEU A 117 5.63 -20.80 6.51
N SER A 118 5.19 -21.01 7.76
CA SER A 118 5.47 -20.08 8.87
C SER A 118 6.95 -20.02 9.24
N LEU A 119 7.69 -21.13 9.15
CA LEU A 119 9.15 -21.13 9.33
C LEU A 119 9.85 -20.29 8.24
N VAL A 120 9.44 -20.47 6.99
CA VAL A 120 9.91 -19.63 5.86
C VAL A 120 9.57 -18.16 6.10
N TYR A 121 8.38 -17.89 6.63
CA TYR A 121 7.93 -16.55 6.96
C TYR A 121 8.82 -15.90 8.05
N VAL A 122 9.06 -16.61 9.16
CA VAL A 122 9.97 -16.16 10.22
C VAL A 122 11.37 -15.88 9.68
N LEU A 123 11.92 -16.78 8.86
CA LEU A 123 13.23 -16.58 8.23
C LEU A 123 13.25 -15.31 7.36
N GLY A 124 12.18 -15.07 6.58
CA GLY A 124 12.03 -13.85 5.80
C GLY A 124 12.05 -12.57 6.65
N HIS A 125 11.37 -12.58 7.79
CA HIS A 125 11.40 -11.46 8.74
C HIS A 125 12.78 -11.23 9.36
N VAL A 126 13.48 -12.31 9.75
CA VAL A 126 14.84 -12.21 10.29
C VAL A 126 15.76 -11.58 9.25
N ILE A 127 15.76 -12.09 8.02
CA ILE A 127 16.59 -11.56 6.92
C ILE A 127 16.22 -10.10 6.62
N LYS A 128 14.93 -9.75 6.58
CA LYS A 128 14.47 -8.37 6.34
C LYS A 128 14.89 -7.40 7.45
N SER A 129 14.82 -7.85 8.71
CA SER A 129 15.24 -7.07 9.87
C SER A 129 16.75 -6.85 9.88
N LEU A 130 17.53 -7.88 9.53
CA LEU A 130 18.99 -7.76 9.37
C LEU A 130 19.37 -6.82 8.23
N GLY A 131 18.64 -6.87 7.11
CA GLY A 131 18.84 -5.95 5.98
C GLY A 131 18.54 -4.49 6.31
N ALA A 132 17.84 -4.20 7.41
CA ALA A 132 17.53 -2.85 7.87
C ALA A 132 18.49 -2.33 8.97
N LEU A 133 19.55 -3.07 9.31
CA LEU A 133 20.60 -2.59 10.20
C LEU A 133 21.63 -1.77 9.41
N PRO A 134 21.84 -0.48 9.70
CA PRO A 134 22.79 0.37 8.96
C PRO A 134 24.24 -0.12 9.00
N ILE A 135 24.61 -0.91 10.01
CA ILE A 135 25.98 -1.41 10.22
C ILE A 135 26.32 -2.58 9.26
N LEU A 136 25.32 -3.21 8.64
CA LEU A 136 25.46 -4.49 7.95
C LEU A 136 25.67 -4.35 6.44
N GLY A 137 26.93 -4.13 6.04
CA GLY A 137 27.34 -4.13 4.63
C GLY A 137 27.10 -2.80 3.91
N GLY A 138 27.18 -2.81 2.58
CA GLY A 138 26.88 -1.64 1.74
C GLY A 138 25.46 -1.67 1.17
N GLN A 139 25.08 -0.64 0.42
CA GLN A 139 23.74 -0.49 -0.20
C GLN A 139 23.27 -1.73 -0.99
N VAL A 140 24.19 -2.41 -1.68
CA VAL A 140 23.91 -3.66 -2.40
C VAL A 140 23.48 -4.77 -1.45
N VAL A 141 24.14 -4.91 -0.30
CA VAL A 141 23.83 -5.94 0.70
C VAL A 141 22.45 -5.68 1.31
N HIS A 142 22.15 -4.43 1.71
CA HIS A 142 20.82 -4.04 2.21
C HIS A 142 19.71 -4.35 1.20
N THR A 143 19.97 -4.06 -0.08
CA THR A 143 19.04 -4.34 -1.18
C THR A 143 18.79 -5.84 -1.33
N VAL A 144 19.86 -6.64 -1.42
CA VAL A 144 19.76 -8.10 -1.61
C VAL A 144 19.04 -8.76 -0.42
N LEU A 145 19.45 -8.44 0.81
CA LEU A 145 18.81 -8.96 2.01
C LEU A 145 17.32 -8.56 2.05
N SER A 146 17.00 -7.32 1.69
CA SER A 146 15.60 -6.86 1.66
C SER A 146 14.75 -7.61 0.65
N LEU A 147 15.23 -7.79 -0.59
CA LEU A 147 14.48 -8.49 -1.64
C LEU A 147 14.31 -9.98 -1.34
N VAL A 148 15.36 -10.63 -0.81
CA VAL A 148 15.29 -12.03 -0.36
C VAL A 148 14.32 -12.16 0.81
N GLY A 149 14.42 -11.29 1.82
CA GLY A 149 13.53 -11.27 2.97
C GLY A 149 12.06 -11.09 2.58
N LEU A 150 11.76 -10.11 1.70
CA LEU A 150 10.40 -9.88 1.19
C LEU A 150 9.86 -11.04 0.37
N SER A 151 10.70 -11.69 -0.44
CA SER A 151 10.29 -12.86 -1.23
C SER A 151 9.90 -14.03 -0.32
N LEU A 152 10.70 -14.30 0.72
CA LEU A 152 10.40 -15.33 1.71
C LEU A 152 9.15 -15.00 2.52
N ILE A 153 8.98 -13.74 2.92
CA ILE A 153 7.74 -13.26 3.57
C ILE A 153 6.53 -13.51 2.67
N ALA A 154 6.61 -13.14 1.39
CA ALA A 154 5.50 -13.30 0.45
C ALA A 154 5.12 -14.77 0.22
N LEU A 155 6.11 -15.68 0.17
CA LEU A 155 5.89 -17.12 0.12
C LEU A 155 5.26 -17.64 1.42
N GLY A 156 5.73 -17.16 2.57
CA GLY A 156 5.23 -17.50 3.89
C GLY A 156 3.78 -17.09 4.09
N THR A 157 3.49 -15.78 4.08
CA THR A 157 2.14 -15.24 4.33
C THR A 157 1.13 -15.73 3.31
N GLY A 158 1.46 -15.68 2.01
CA GLY A 158 0.50 -16.12 1.00
C GLY A 158 0.25 -17.62 1.07
N GLY A 159 1.28 -18.41 1.37
CA GLY A 159 1.16 -19.85 1.54
C GLY A 159 0.25 -20.30 2.71
N ILE A 160 0.28 -19.57 3.84
CA ILE A 160 -0.53 -19.91 5.02
C ILE A 160 -1.96 -19.38 4.94
N LYS A 161 -2.21 -18.25 4.25
CA LYS A 161 -3.53 -17.60 4.12
C LYS A 161 -4.69 -18.54 3.81
N PRO A 162 -4.63 -19.43 2.79
CA PRO A 162 -5.75 -20.32 2.47
C PRO A 162 -5.91 -21.46 3.50
N CYS A 163 -4.87 -21.75 4.29
CA CYS A 163 -4.83 -22.90 5.17
C CYS A 163 -5.36 -22.59 6.57
N VAL A 164 -5.03 -21.43 7.16
CA VAL A 164 -5.31 -21.15 8.58
C VAL A 164 -6.81 -21.03 8.87
N ALA A 165 -7.54 -20.25 8.07
CA ALA A 165 -8.98 -20.07 8.24
C ALA A 165 -9.74 -21.41 8.08
N ALA A 166 -9.36 -22.19 7.07
CA ALA A 166 -9.94 -23.52 6.82
C ALA A 166 -9.61 -24.50 7.97
N PHE A 167 -8.36 -24.51 8.44
CA PHE A 167 -7.93 -25.37 9.54
C PHE A 167 -8.64 -25.05 10.86
N GLY A 168 -8.93 -23.77 11.13
CA GLY A 168 -9.75 -23.36 12.26
C GLY A 168 -11.21 -23.82 12.16
N GLY A 169 -11.78 -23.78 10.96
CA GLY A 169 -13.10 -24.35 10.69
C GLY A 169 -13.18 -25.86 10.96
N ASP A 170 -12.12 -26.60 10.63
CA ASP A 170 -12.01 -28.06 10.82
C ASP A 170 -11.95 -28.50 12.31
N GLN A 171 -11.85 -27.55 13.25
CA GLN A 171 -11.84 -27.84 14.68
C GLN A 171 -13.24 -28.04 15.27
N PHE A 172 -14.29 -27.64 14.56
CA PHE A 172 -15.67 -27.82 14.97
C PHE A 172 -16.26 -29.09 14.34
N GLU A 173 -17.00 -29.86 15.13
CA GLU A 173 -17.80 -30.97 14.60
C GLU A 173 -19.04 -30.43 13.86
N GLU A 174 -19.59 -31.20 12.91
CA GLU A 174 -20.72 -30.76 12.08
C GLU A 174 -21.95 -30.33 12.88
N LYS A 175 -22.18 -30.96 14.05
CA LYS A 175 -23.27 -30.65 14.98
C LYS A 175 -23.18 -29.26 15.62
N HIS A 176 -22.04 -28.59 15.53
CA HIS A 176 -21.75 -27.28 16.15
C HIS A 176 -21.68 -26.15 15.10
N ALA A 177 -22.59 -26.15 14.12
CA ALA A 177 -22.59 -25.20 13.01
C ALA A 177 -22.71 -23.72 13.47
N GLU A 178 -23.51 -23.43 14.50
CA GLU A 178 -23.70 -22.07 15.01
C GLU A 178 -22.40 -21.53 15.68
N GLU A 179 -21.71 -22.37 16.44
CA GLU A 179 -20.44 -22.04 17.10
C GLU A 179 -19.34 -21.76 16.08
N ARG A 180 -19.33 -22.52 14.97
CA ARG A 180 -18.44 -22.32 13.83
C ARG A 180 -18.68 -20.97 13.14
N THR A 181 -19.93 -20.54 12.97
CA THR A 181 -20.24 -19.21 12.43
C THR A 181 -19.73 -18.10 13.33
N ARG A 182 -19.97 -18.20 14.65
CA ARG A 182 -19.46 -17.22 15.63
C ARG A 182 -17.92 -17.18 15.67
N TYR A 183 -17.25 -18.32 15.48
CA TYR A 183 -15.79 -18.37 15.34
C TYR A 183 -15.28 -17.50 14.18
N PHE A 184 -15.91 -17.56 13.01
CA PHE A 184 -15.49 -16.72 11.88
C PHE A 184 -15.65 -15.23 12.17
N SER A 185 -16.64 -14.83 13.00
CA SER A 185 -16.75 -13.45 13.47
C SER A 185 -15.60 -13.05 14.40
N VAL A 186 -15.20 -13.92 15.34
CA VAL A 186 -14.02 -13.69 16.21
C VAL A 186 -12.73 -13.64 15.39
N PHE A 187 -12.59 -14.52 14.40
CA PHE A 187 -11.47 -14.54 13.47
C PHE A 187 -11.39 -13.22 12.69
N TYR A 188 -12.52 -12.74 12.17
CA TYR A 188 -12.60 -11.45 11.49
C TYR A 188 -12.24 -10.27 12.40
N LEU A 189 -12.69 -10.30 13.66
CA LEU A 189 -12.31 -9.30 14.65
C LEU A 189 -10.79 -9.30 14.90
N SER A 190 -10.17 -10.48 15.00
CA SER A 190 -8.73 -10.61 15.22
C SER A 190 -7.89 -10.04 14.07
N ILE A 191 -8.35 -10.22 12.82
CA ILE A 191 -7.71 -9.64 11.62
C ILE A 191 -7.71 -8.11 11.69
N ASN A 192 -8.88 -7.52 11.95
CA ASN A 192 -9.02 -6.07 11.99
C ASN A 192 -8.27 -5.46 13.19
N ALA A 193 -8.32 -6.12 14.35
CA ALA A 193 -7.56 -5.68 15.53
C ALA A 193 -6.05 -5.72 15.26
N GLY A 194 -5.54 -6.81 14.68
CA GLY A 194 -4.12 -6.93 14.31
C GLY A 194 -3.69 -5.85 13.31
N SER A 195 -4.51 -5.61 12.28
CA SER A 195 -4.26 -4.56 11.28
C SER A 195 -4.27 -3.16 11.89
N LEU A 196 -5.30 -2.82 12.67
CA LEU A 196 -5.45 -1.50 13.29
C LEU A 196 -4.30 -1.19 14.26
N ILE A 197 -3.96 -2.13 15.15
CA ILE A 197 -2.90 -1.89 16.13
C ILE A 197 -1.53 -1.81 15.43
N SER A 198 -1.25 -2.70 14.48
CA SER A 198 0.06 -2.73 13.82
C SER A 198 0.32 -1.54 12.90
N THR A 199 -0.70 -1.06 12.19
CA THR A 199 -0.60 0.15 11.34
C THR A 199 -0.48 1.44 12.14
N PHE A 200 -0.81 1.41 13.44
CA PHE A 200 -0.55 2.53 14.35
C PHE A 200 0.82 2.43 15.03
N ILE A 201 1.13 1.27 15.62
CA ILE A 201 2.32 1.08 16.48
C ILE A 201 3.60 0.93 15.66
N THR A 202 3.60 0.19 14.55
CA THR A 202 4.84 -0.07 13.81
C THR A 202 5.45 1.20 13.19
N PRO A 203 4.67 2.11 12.57
CA PRO A 203 5.17 3.44 12.19
C PRO A 203 5.70 4.28 13.35
N MET A 204 5.09 4.18 14.54
CA MET A 204 5.57 4.85 15.75
C MET A 204 6.96 4.33 16.15
N LEU A 205 7.15 3.01 16.10
CA LEU A 205 8.45 2.38 16.35
C LEU A 205 9.54 2.77 15.33
N ARG A 206 9.14 3.09 14.09
CA ARG A 206 10.05 3.60 13.05
C ARG A 206 10.44 5.06 13.33
N GLY A 207 9.46 5.94 13.50
CA GLY A 207 9.66 7.40 13.45
C GLY A 207 9.94 8.06 14.79
N ASP A 208 9.42 7.52 15.89
CA ASP A 208 9.56 8.15 17.22
C ASP A 208 10.75 7.59 18.02
N VAL A 209 11.32 6.47 17.56
CA VAL A 209 12.51 5.84 18.16
C VAL A 209 13.69 6.02 17.23
N GLN A 210 14.76 6.63 17.76
CA GLN A 210 16.03 6.75 17.03
C GLN A 210 16.95 5.56 17.31
N CYS A 211 17.46 4.94 16.25
CA CYS A 211 18.47 3.89 16.30
C CYS A 211 19.63 4.28 15.39
N PHE A 212 20.86 4.15 15.89
CA PHE A 212 22.06 4.47 15.10
C PHE A 212 22.10 5.90 14.54
N GLY A 213 21.41 6.85 15.20
CA GLY A 213 21.33 8.25 14.78
C GLY A 213 20.23 8.57 13.75
N GLU A 214 19.44 7.58 13.32
CA GLU A 214 18.37 7.73 12.32
C GLU A 214 17.06 7.02 12.75
N ASP A 215 16.02 7.11 11.91
CA ASP A 215 14.75 6.38 12.08
C ASP A 215 14.98 4.86 12.21
N CYS A 216 14.34 4.24 13.19
CA CYS A 216 14.61 2.85 13.57
C CYS A 216 13.85 1.80 12.74
N TYR A 217 14.21 1.64 11.47
CA TYR A 217 13.63 0.59 10.61
C TYR A 217 13.91 -0.84 11.12
N ALA A 218 15.08 -1.09 11.73
CA ALA A 218 15.41 -2.40 12.27
C ALA A 218 14.41 -2.86 13.35
N LEU A 219 13.98 -1.94 14.24
CA LEU A 219 12.98 -2.24 15.26
C LEU A 219 11.58 -2.40 14.63
N ALA A 220 11.23 -1.51 13.68
CA ALA A 220 9.96 -1.57 12.98
C ALA A 220 9.75 -2.87 12.18
N PHE A 221 10.83 -3.51 11.69
CA PHE A 221 10.76 -4.85 11.08
C PHE A 221 10.95 -5.99 12.08
N GLY A 222 11.74 -5.77 13.13
CA GLY A 222 12.05 -6.76 14.15
C GLY A 222 10.84 -7.12 15.03
N VAL A 223 10.02 -6.15 15.43
CA VAL A 223 8.83 -6.39 16.26
C VAL A 223 7.78 -7.25 15.54
N PRO A 224 7.37 -6.94 14.29
CA PRO A 224 6.61 -7.86 13.45
C PRO A 224 7.23 -9.26 13.36
N GLY A 225 8.55 -9.35 13.15
CA GLY A 225 9.26 -10.63 13.10
C GLY A 225 9.15 -11.44 14.39
N LEU A 226 9.30 -10.80 15.55
CA LEU A 226 9.12 -11.44 16.85
C LEU A 226 7.69 -11.93 17.07
N LEU A 227 6.69 -11.12 16.68
CA LEU A 227 5.29 -11.53 16.75
C LEU A 227 4.98 -12.71 15.82
N MET A 228 5.63 -12.80 14.66
CA MET A 228 5.51 -13.96 13.79
C MET A 228 6.14 -15.23 14.42
N VAL A 229 7.26 -15.10 15.15
CA VAL A 229 7.84 -16.20 15.94
C VAL A 229 6.85 -16.64 17.02
N ILE A 230 6.25 -15.69 17.75
CA ILE A 230 5.22 -15.97 18.76
C ILE A 230 4.02 -16.68 18.13
N ALA A 231 3.55 -16.23 16.96
CA ALA A 231 2.46 -16.87 16.23
C ALA A 231 2.76 -18.35 15.95
N LEU A 232 3.95 -18.64 15.42
CA LEU A 232 4.40 -20.01 15.14
C LEU A 232 4.49 -20.86 16.40
N VAL A 233 5.08 -20.34 17.48
CA VAL A 233 5.22 -21.07 18.75
C VAL A 233 3.84 -21.40 19.34
N VAL A 234 2.95 -20.41 19.42
CA VAL A 234 1.57 -20.58 19.93
C VAL A 234 0.82 -21.60 19.07
N PHE A 235 0.90 -21.50 17.75
CA PHE A 235 0.26 -22.47 16.86
C PHE A 235 0.82 -23.89 17.07
N ALA A 236 2.14 -24.04 17.19
CA ALA A 236 2.80 -25.33 17.42
C ALA A 236 2.45 -25.95 18.79
N MET A 237 2.26 -25.15 19.83
CA MET A 237 1.83 -25.62 21.16
C MET A 237 0.46 -26.32 21.12
N GLY A 238 -0.47 -25.84 20.29
CA GLY A 238 -1.77 -26.48 20.08
C GLY A 238 -1.72 -27.81 19.32
N SER A 239 -0.56 -28.24 18.82
CA SER A 239 -0.41 -29.38 17.90
C SER A 239 -0.97 -30.71 18.40
N LYS A 240 -0.96 -30.97 19.71
CA LYS A 240 -1.51 -32.21 20.30
C LYS A 240 -3.04 -32.18 20.44
N ILE A 241 -3.65 -31.00 20.36
CA ILE A 241 -5.07 -30.76 20.60
C ILE A 241 -5.84 -30.66 19.28
N TYR A 242 -5.18 -30.24 18.18
CA TYR A 242 -5.85 -30.04 16.90
C TYR A 242 -6.41 -31.31 16.28
N ASN A 243 -7.59 -31.17 15.68
CA ASN A 243 -8.09 -32.10 14.68
C ASN A 243 -7.33 -31.85 13.36
N LYS A 244 -6.65 -32.88 12.84
CA LYS A 244 -5.81 -32.81 11.64
C LYS A 244 -6.40 -33.71 10.55
N PRO A 245 -7.35 -33.23 9.75
CA PRO A 245 -7.91 -34.03 8.65
C PRO A 245 -6.82 -34.38 7.64
N PRO A 246 -6.91 -35.56 6.99
CA PRO A 246 -5.99 -35.94 5.91
C PRO A 246 -6.15 -35.00 4.70
N PRO A 247 -5.14 -34.91 3.81
CA PRO A 247 -5.24 -34.11 2.59
C PRO A 247 -6.40 -34.60 1.70
N GLU A 248 -7.28 -33.68 1.33
CA GLU A 248 -8.36 -33.92 0.37
C GLU A 248 -7.86 -33.49 -1.01
N GLY A 249 -7.89 -34.41 -1.99
CA GLY A 249 -7.19 -34.22 -3.27
C GLY A 249 -7.47 -32.88 -3.97
N ASN A 250 -6.51 -32.43 -4.78
CA ASN A 250 -6.46 -31.07 -5.32
C ASN A 250 -7.57 -30.76 -6.34
N ILE A 251 -8.67 -30.18 -5.86
CA ILE A 251 -9.81 -29.73 -6.67
C ILE A 251 -9.36 -28.69 -7.70
N VAL A 252 -8.49 -27.76 -7.33
CA VAL A 252 -7.95 -26.72 -8.24
C VAL A 252 -7.28 -27.39 -9.46
N ALA A 253 -6.42 -28.38 -9.23
CA ALA A 253 -5.75 -29.13 -10.29
C ALA A 253 -6.74 -29.95 -11.14
N GLN A 254 -7.78 -30.52 -10.54
CA GLN A 254 -8.84 -31.23 -11.28
C GLN A 254 -9.60 -30.28 -12.20
N VAL A 255 -9.96 -29.08 -11.73
CA VAL A 255 -10.63 -28.04 -12.53
C VAL A 255 -9.75 -27.59 -13.69
N PHE A 256 -8.47 -27.27 -13.45
CA PHE A 256 -7.55 -26.88 -14.51
C PHE A 256 -7.37 -27.98 -15.57
N LYS A 257 -7.19 -29.24 -15.14
CA LYS A 257 -7.08 -30.39 -16.07
C LYS A 257 -8.38 -30.63 -16.84
N CYS A 258 -9.55 -30.41 -16.23
CA CYS A 258 -10.85 -30.51 -16.88
C CYS A 258 -11.01 -29.44 -17.96
N ILE A 259 -10.72 -28.17 -17.64
CA ILE A 259 -10.78 -27.05 -18.59
C ILE A 259 -9.78 -27.25 -19.73
N TRP A 260 -8.52 -27.58 -19.41
CA TRP A 260 -7.48 -27.83 -20.40
C TRP A 260 -7.85 -28.98 -21.34
N PHE A 261 -8.37 -30.08 -20.81
CA PHE A 261 -8.84 -31.21 -21.61
C PHE A 261 -10.02 -30.81 -22.51
N ALA A 262 -11.01 -30.08 -22.00
CA ALA A 262 -12.13 -29.59 -22.80
C ALA A 262 -11.66 -28.71 -23.97
N ILE A 263 -10.74 -27.78 -23.71
CA ILE A 263 -10.17 -26.88 -24.73
C ILE A 263 -9.35 -27.68 -25.76
N SER A 264 -8.44 -28.54 -25.29
CA SER A 264 -7.59 -29.36 -26.17
C SER A 264 -8.43 -30.30 -27.05
N ASN A 265 -9.45 -30.96 -26.47
CA ASN A 265 -10.34 -31.85 -27.20
C ASN A 265 -11.19 -31.09 -28.24
N ARG A 266 -11.67 -29.89 -27.89
CA ARG A 266 -12.36 -29.00 -28.84
C ARG A 266 -11.49 -28.60 -30.04
N PHE A 267 -10.20 -28.31 -29.81
CA PHE A 267 -9.28 -27.95 -30.89
C PHE A 267 -8.91 -29.15 -31.77
N LYS A 268 -8.73 -30.35 -31.18
CA LYS A 268 -8.43 -31.58 -31.90
C LYS A 268 -9.60 -32.05 -32.77
N ASN A 269 -10.82 -31.90 -32.27
CA ASN A 269 -12.05 -32.38 -32.91
C ASN A 269 -12.82 -31.27 -33.63
N ARG A 270 -12.12 -30.25 -34.14
CA ARG A 270 -12.72 -29.11 -34.86
C ARG A 270 -13.15 -29.44 -36.31
N SER A 271 -12.84 -30.64 -36.82
CA SER A 271 -13.32 -31.12 -38.12
C SER A 271 -14.82 -31.45 -38.12
N GLY A 272 -15.47 -31.26 -39.27
CA GLY A 272 -16.94 -31.13 -39.41
C GLY A 272 -17.82 -32.35 -39.09
N ASP A 273 -17.25 -33.53 -38.80
CA ASP A 273 -18.00 -34.79 -38.66
C ASP A 273 -18.53 -35.08 -37.24
N ILE A 274 -18.32 -34.19 -36.27
CA ILE A 274 -18.76 -34.39 -34.88
C ILE A 274 -19.89 -33.40 -34.54
N PRO A 275 -21.03 -33.85 -33.99
CA PRO A 275 -22.14 -32.96 -33.65
C PRO A 275 -21.70 -31.88 -32.65
N LYS A 276 -22.07 -30.62 -32.95
CA LYS A 276 -21.76 -29.47 -32.09
C LYS A 276 -22.43 -29.65 -30.72
N ARG A 277 -21.63 -29.73 -29.65
CA ARG A 277 -22.14 -29.75 -28.26
C ARG A 277 -22.70 -28.38 -27.86
N GLN A 278 -23.69 -28.34 -26.96
CA GLN A 278 -24.36 -27.10 -26.52
C GLN A 278 -23.42 -26.14 -25.76
N HIS A 279 -22.48 -26.66 -24.96
CA HIS A 279 -21.48 -25.86 -24.26
C HIS A 279 -20.05 -26.35 -24.56
N TRP A 280 -19.08 -25.43 -24.59
CA TRP A 280 -17.68 -25.79 -24.90
C TRP A 280 -17.01 -26.68 -23.83
N LEU A 281 -17.50 -26.67 -22.59
CA LEU A 281 -17.04 -27.60 -21.55
C LEU A 281 -17.55 -29.02 -21.72
N ASP A 282 -18.57 -29.26 -22.55
CA ASP A 282 -19.12 -30.60 -22.72
C ASP A 282 -18.13 -31.55 -23.38
N TRP A 283 -17.10 -31.03 -24.04
CA TRP A 283 -15.97 -31.79 -24.57
C TRP A 283 -15.15 -32.53 -23.51
N ALA A 284 -15.35 -32.23 -22.21
CA ALA A 284 -14.76 -32.98 -21.11
C ALA A 284 -15.54 -34.25 -20.70
N ALA A 285 -16.75 -34.47 -21.23
CA ALA A 285 -17.62 -35.57 -20.81
C ALA A 285 -17.07 -36.97 -21.09
N GLU A 286 -16.06 -37.09 -21.96
CA GLU A 286 -15.36 -38.34 -22.24
C GLU A 286 -14.47 -38.82 -21.09
N LYS A 287 -14.00 -37.89 -20.24
CA LYS A 287 -13.01 -38.18 -19.20
C LYS A 287 -13.46 -37.82 -17.79
N TYR A 288 -14.38 -36.87 -17.65
CA TYR A 288 -14.76 -36.31 -16.36
C TYR A 288 -16.25 -36.52 -16.05
N PRO A 289 -16.62 -36.68 -14.76
CA PRO A 289 -18.00 -36.91 -14.37
C PRO A 289 -18.87 -35.69 -14.66
N LYS A 290 -20.15 -35.93 -14.99
CA LYS A 290 -21.12 -34.87 -15.36
C LYS A 290 -21.25 -33.79 -14.28
N GLN A 291 -21.25 -34.17 -13.00
CA GLN A 291 -21.34 -33.23 -11.87
C GLN A 291 -20.17 -32.25 -11.87
N LEU A 292 -18.93 -32.74 -12.04
CA LEU A 292 -17.75 -31.88 -12.10
C LEU A 292 -17.84 -30.89 -13.28
N ILE A 293 -18.34 -31.35 -14.43
CA ILE A 293 -18.51 -30.49 -15.61
C ILE A 293 -19.57 -29.39 -15.34
N MET A 294 -20.65 -29.71 -14.64
CA MET A 294 -21.66 -28.73 -14.23
C MET A 294 -21.09 -27.72 -13.24
N ASP A 295 -20.36 -28.19 -12.22
CA ASP A 295 -19.72 -27.33 -11.22
C ASP A 295 -18.70 -26.39 -11.87
N VAL A 296 -17.90 -26.89 -12.82
CA VAL A 296 -16.94 -26.06 -13.56
C VAL A 296 -17.66 -25.08 -14.50
N LYS A 297 -18.78 -25.44 -15.12
CA LYS A 297 -19.61 -24.49 -15.88
C LYS A 297 -20.10 -23.34 -14.99
N ALA A 298 -20.62 -23.63 -13.80
CA ALA A 298 -21.04 -22.61 -12.85
C ALA A 298 -19.87 -21.71 -12.42
N LEU A 299 -18.73 -22.32 -12.06
CA LEU A 299 -17.50 -21.61 -11.72
C LEU A 299 -17.04 -20.66 -12.83
N THR A 300 -16.97 -21.14 -14.08
CA THR A 300 -16.51 -20.30 -15.22
C THR A 300 -17.39 -19.09 -15.48
N ARG A 301 -18.70 -19.15 -15.19
CA ARG A 301 -19.59 -17.97 -15.25
C ARG A 301 -19.21 -16.92 -14.21
N ILE A 302 -18.85 -17.34 -12.99
CA ILE A 302 -18.41 -16.42 -11.93
C ILE A 302 -17.02 -15.86 -12.24
N LEU A 303 -16.09 -16.70 -12.72
CA LEU A 303 -14.75 -16.26 -13.12
C LEU A 303 -14.79 -15.24 -14.26
N PHE A 304 -15.78 -15.34 -15.17
CA PHE A 304 -15.99 -14.32 -16.18
C PHE A 304 -16.36 -12.97 -15.57
N LEU A 305 -17.21 -12.95 -14.53
CA LEU A 305 -17.50 -11.73 -13.76
C LEU A 305 -16.28 -11.19 -13.00
N TYR A 306 -15.24 -12.01 -12.75
CA TYR A 306 -14.04 -11.57 -12.04
C TYR A 306 -13.06 -10.78 -12.90
N ILE A 307 -13.15 -10.86 -14.23
CA ILE A 307 -12.22 -10.17 -15.16
C ILE A 307 -12.07 -8.67 -14.86
N PRO A 308 -13.14 -7.92 -14.52
CA PRO A 308 -13.02 -6.48 -14.25
C PRO A 308 -12.58 -6.13 -12.81
N LEU A 309 -12.61 -7.08 -11.87
CA LEU A 309 -12.32 -6.86 -10.44
C LEU A 309 -10.88 -6.38 -10.13
N PRO A 310 -9.82 -6.82 -10.84
CA PRO A 310 -8.45 -6.38 -10.58
C PRO A 310 -8.28 -4.87 -10.53
N MET A 311 -9.06 -4.13 -11.31
CA MET A 311 -8.97 -2.66 -11.33
C MET A 311 -9.41 -2.03 -10.02
N PHE A 312 -10.41 -2.58 -9.34
CA PHE A 312 -10.78 -2.10 -8.01
C PHE A 312 -9.64 -2.27 -7.02
N TRP A 313 -8.99 -3.43 -7.02
CA TRP A 313 -7.83 -3.71 -6.16
C TRP A 313 -6.62 -2.84 -6.49
N ALA A 314 -6.43 -2.51 -7.78
CA ALA A 314 -5.38 -1.60 -8.22
C ALA A 314 -5.54 -0.20 -7.58
N LEU A 315 -6.77 0.27 -7.34
CA LEU A 315 -7.02 1.52 -6.62
C LEU A 315 -6.87 1.32 -5.11
N LEU A 316 -7.50 0.28 -4.55
CA LEU A 316 -7.54 0.06 -3.10
C LEU A 316 -6.14 -0.10 -2.49
N ASP A 317 -5.25 -0.86 -3.12
CA ASP A 317 -3.93 -1.17 -2.55
C ASP A 317 -2.92 -0.01 -2.62
N GLN A 318 -3.24 1.10 -3.32
CA GLN A 318 -2.39 2.30 -3.37
C GLN A 318 -2.38 3.11 -2.07
N GLN A 319 -3.27 2.79 -1.12
CA GLN A 319 -3.31 3.40 0.21
C GLN A 319 -1.96 3.32 0.94
N GLY A 320 -1.23 2.21 0.79
CA GLY A 320 0.08 2.01 1.42
C GLY A 320 1.28 2.38 0.56
N SER A 321 1.06 2.92 -0.64
CA SER A 321 2.12 3.40 -1.55
C SER A 321 1.91 4.87 -1.90
N ARG A 322 1.25 5.17 -3.02
CA ARG A 322 1.05 6.54 -3.53
C ARG A 322 0.36 7.47 -2.53
N TRP A 323 -0.61 6.98 -1.73
CA TRP A 323 -1.25 7.83 -0.72
C TRP A 323 -0.35 8.14 0.47
N THR A 324 0.54 7.21 0.84
CA THR A 324 1.58 7.48 1.82
C THR A 324 2.58 8.50 1.27
N LEU A 325 2.97 8.39 -0.01
CA LEU A 325 3.83 9.39 -0.69
C LEU A 325 3.16 10.76 -0.85
N GLN A 326 1.83 10.82 -0.94
CA GLN A 326 1.10 12.09 -0.85
C GLN A 326 1.19 12.66 0.57
N ALA A 327 1.01 11.82 1.60
CA ALA A 327 1.01 12.23 3.00
C ALA A 327 2.36 12.80 3.48
N ILE A 328 3.50 12.37 2.91
CA ILE A 328 4.82 12.91 3.25
C ILE A 328 4.95 14.41 2.93
N ARG A 329 4.16 14.91 1.98
CA ARG A 329 4.12 16.32 1.55
C ARG A 329 3.04 17.14 2.26
N MET A 330 2.40 16.58 3.27
CA MET A 330 1.35 17.22 4.05
C MET A 330 1.84 17.57 5.46
N ASN A 331 1.06 18.36 6.19
CA ASN A 331 1.29 18.71 7.58
C ASN A 331 0.65 17.65 8.49
N GLY A 332 1.50 16.86 9.16
CA GLY A 332 1.07 15.80 10.08
C GLY A 332 0.59 16.28 11.45
N ASN A 333 0.68 17.58 11.76
CA ASN A 333 0.24 18.09 13.06
C ASN A 333 -1.29 18.25 13.14
N LEU A 334 -1.91 17.46 14.02
CA LEU A 334 -3.33 17.55 14.36
C LEU A 334 -3.62 18.43 15.58
N GLY A 335 -2.60 19.13 16.09
CA GLY A 335 -2.67 19.98 17.28
C GLY A 335 -2.35 19.24 18.58
N PHE A 336 -2.96 18.06 18.78
CA PHE A 336 -2.74 17.22 19.98
C PHE A 336 -1.70 16.11 19.77
N PHE A 337 -1.45 15.73 18.52
CA PHE A 337 -0.55 14.65 18.14
C PHE A 337 0.01 14.91 16.74
N VAL A 338 1.26 14.53 16.51
CA VAL A 338 1.88 14.55 15.18
C VAL A 338 1.76 13.17 14.58
N LEU A 339 0.91 13.04 13.57
CA LEU A 339 0.67 11.80 12.87
C LEU A 339 1.74 11.57 11.80
N GLN A 340 2.38 10.40 11.82
CA GLN A 340 3.34 10.01 10.79
C GLN A 340 2.61 9.68 9.47
N PRO A 341 3.21 9.93 8.30
CA PRO A 341 2.54 9.71 7.00
C PRO A 341 2.02 8.28 6.81
N ASP A 342 2.80 7.29 7.24
CA ASP A 342 2.49 5.86 7.16
C ASP A 342 1.40 5.40 8.15
N GLN A 343 1.08 6.19 9.19
CA GLN A 343 -0.03 5.93 10.11
C GLN A 343 -1.40 6.21 9.50
N MET A 344 -1.49 6.92 8.37
CA MET A 344 -2.77 7.16 7.69
C MET A 344 -3.47 5.87 7.26
N GLN A 345 -2.71 4.79 7.09
CA GLN A 345 -3.24 3.46 6.79
C GLN A 345 -4.15 2.91 7.90
N VAL A 346 -4.05 3.41 9.14
CA VAL A 346 -4.92 3.01 10.26
C VAL A 346 -6.40 3.34 9.99
N LEU A 347 -6.66 4.35 9.15
CA LEU A 347 -8.02 4.78 8.83
C LEU A 347 -8.81 3.67 8.14
N ASN A 348 -8.19 2.86 7.27
CA ASN A 348 -8.93 1.81 6.57
C ASN A 348 -9.54 0.75 7.50
N PRO A 349 -8.77 0.01 8.33
CA PRO A 349 -9.36 -0.98 9.23
C PRO A 349 -10.31 -0.35 10.26
N LEU A 350 -10.04 0.88 10.72
CA LEU A 350 -10.95 1.61 11.61
C LEU A 350 -12.29 1.90 10.93
N LEU A 351 -12.27 2.44 9.71
CA LEU A 351 -13.47 2.77 8.96
C LEU A 351 -14.23 1.52 8.51
N VAL A 352 -13.55 0.41 8.18
CA VAL A 352 -14.21 -0.87 7.87
C VAL A 352 -15.05 -1.35 9.06
N LEU A 353 -14.48 -1.33 10.28
CA LEU A 353 -15.18 -1.72 11.50
C LEU A 353 -16.40 -0.84 11.79
N ILE A 354 -16.37 0.44 11.41
CA ILE A 354 -17.49 1.38 11.56
C ILE A 354 -18.51 1.19 10.43
N PHE A 355 -18.05 1.03 9.19
CA PHE A 355 -18.89 1.03 8.00
C PHE A 355 -19.66 -0.27 7.80
N ILE A 356 -19.11 -1.43 8.14
CA ILE A 356 -19.88 -2.69 8.05
C ILE A 356 -21.23 -2.60 8.81
N PRO A 357 -21.25 -2.32 10.13
CA PRO A 357 -22.52 -2.20 10.85
C PRO A 357 -23.35 -1.00 10.39
N LEU A 358 -22.72 0.12 10.01
CA LEU A 358 -23.45 1.28 9.49
C LEU A 358 -24.20 0.94 8.19
N PHE A 359 -23.56 0.23 7.27
CA PHE A 359 -24.16 -0.13 5.99
C PHE A 359 -25.29 -1.15 6.18
N ASP A 360 -25.07 -2.19 6.99
CA ASP A 360 -26.05 -3.24 7.22
C ASP A 360 -27.27 -2.76 8.01
N PHE A 361 -27.06 -2.00 9.09
CA PHE A 361 -28.16 -1.60 9.98
C PHE A 361 -28.85 -0.30 9.58
N VAL A 362 -28.17 0.59 8.85
CA VAL A 362 -28.68 1.92 8.51
C VAL A 362 -28.83 2.08 7.00
N ILE A 363 -27.73 2.08 6.24
CA ILE A 363 -27.75 2.48 4.82
C ILE A 363 -28.65 1.55 3.99
N TYR A 364 -28.47 0.24 4.06
CA TYR A 364 -29.26 -0.70 3.26
C TYR A 364 -30.75 -0.69 3.64
N ARG A 365 -31.08 -0.44 4.92
CA ARG A 365 -32.48 -0.27 5.35
C ARG A 365 -33.10 1.00 4.80
N LEU A 366 -32.35 2.12 4.77
CA LEU A 366 -32.82 3.37 4.19
C LEU A 366 -33.03 3.23 2.68
N VAL A 367 -32.09 2.61 1.96
CA VAL A 367 -32.24 2.35 0.50
C VAL A 367 -33.45 1.47 0.22
N SER A 368 -33.69 0.45 1.05
CA SER A 368 -34.89 -0.40 0.95
C SER A 368 -36.18 0.38 1.21
N LYS A 369 -36.19 1.33 2.15
CA LYS A 369 -37.35 2.23 2.37
C LYS A 369 -37.62 3.13 1.16
N CYS A 370 -36.61 3.46 0.36
CA CYS A 370 -36.77 4.20 -0.89
C CYS A 370 -37.28 3.34 -2.06
N GLY A 371 -37.59 2.05 -1.84
CA GLY A 371 -38.12 1.15 -2.87
C GLY A 371 -37.09 0.65 -3.88
N ILE A 372 -35.79 0.90 -3.65
CA ILE A 372 -34.71 0.48 -4.55
C ILE A 372 -34.25 -0.92 -4.16
N ASN A 373 -34.43 -1.90 -5.06
CA ASN A 373 -33.85 -3.23 -4.86
C ASN A 373 -32.34 -3.19 -5.14
N PHE A 374 -31.57 -3.35 -4.07
CA PHE A 374 -30.12 -3.21 -4.10
C PHE A 374 -29.43 -4.58 -4.17
N SER A 375 -29.38 -5.17 -5.37
CA SER A 375 -28.72 -6.45 -5.62
C SER A 375 -27.22 -6.40 -5.35
N SER A 376 -26.59 -7.56 -5.06
CA SER A 376 -25.16 -7.65 -4.77
C SER A 376 -24.28 -7.07 -5.88
N LEU A 377 -24.62 -7.34 -7.16
CA LEU A 377 -23.91 -6.77 -8.31
C LEU A 377 -24.05 -5.25 -8.40
N ARG A 378 -25.23 -4.69 -8.06
CA ARG A 378 -25.41 -3.23 -7.99
C ARG A 378 -24.61 -2.62 -6.85
N LYS A 379 -24.55 -3.27 -5.68
CA LYS A 379 -23.71 -2.83 -4.56
C LYS A 379 -22.23 -2.79 -4.96
N MET A 380 -21.73 -3.82 -5.63
CA MET A 380 -20.36 -3.84 -6.16
C MET A 380 -20.09 -2.71 -7.16
N ALA A 381 -21.02 -2.46 -8.08
CA ALA A 381 -20.90 -1.34 -9.03
C ALA A 381 -20.85 0.02 -8.32
N VAL A 382 -21.71 0.25 -7.32
CA VAL A 382 -21.65 1.47 -6.51
C VAL A 382 -20.33 1.56 -5.73
N GLY A 383 -19.79 0.44 -5.23
CA GLY A 383 -18.48 0.40 -4.60
C GLY A 383 -17.35 0.85 -5.55
N MET A 384 -17.39 0.46 -6.82
CA MET A 384 -16.45 0.95 -7.85
C MET A 384 -16.62 2.45 -8.12
N ILE A 385 -17.86 2.97 -8.13
CA ILE A 385 -18.11 4.41 -8.27
C ILE A 385 -17.52 5.18 -7.08
N LEU A 386 -17.70 4.69 -5.85
CA LEU A 386 -17.13 5.32 -4.65
C LEU A 386 -15.59 5.34 -4.69
N ALA A 387 -14.95 4.26 -5.14
CA ALA A 387 -13.49 4.22 -5.32
C ALA A 387 -13.01 5.19 -6.43
N CYS A 388 -13.78 5.34 -7.51
CA CYS A 388 -13.53 6.33 -8.55
C CYS A 388 -13.55 7.77 -7.98
N LEU A 389 -14.57 8.08 -7.17
CA LEU A 389 -14.68 9.36 -6.47
C LEU A 389 -13.54 9.57 -5.46
N ALA A 390 -13.14 8.53 -4.73
CA ALA A 390 -12.00 8.60 -3.81
C ALA A 390 -10.71 9.05 -4.51
N PHE A 391 -10.45 8.50 -5.71
CA PHE A 391 -9.27 8.89 -6.50
C PHE A 391 -9.40 10.26 -7.15
N ALA A 392 -10.61 10.70 -7.50
CA ALA A 392 -10.85 12.08 -7.93
C ALA A 392 -10.55 13.08 -6.79
N VAL A 393 -10.94 12.76 -5.55
CA VAL A 393 -10.58 13.55 -4.36
C VAL A 393 -9.07 13.52 -4.13
N ALA A 394 -8.43 12.35 -4.22
CA ALA A 394 -6.98 12.23 -4.08
C ALA A 394 -6.22 13.06 -5.11
N ALA A 395 -6.70 13.09 -6.37
CA ALA A 395 -6.15 13.95 -7.41
C ALA A 395 -6.33 15.44 -7.09
N ALA A 396 -7.50 15.85 -6.58
CA ALA A 396 -7.74 17.24 -6.20
C ALA A 396 -6.82 17.69 -5.05
N VAL A 397 -6.64 16.85 -4.03
CA VAL A 397 -5.67 17.10 -2.94
C VAL A 397 -4.25 17.19 -3.48
N GLU A 398 -3.88 16.28 -4.38
CA GLU A 398 -2.56 16.25 -5.00
C GLU A 398 -2.26 17.49 -5.84
N ILE A 399 -3.22 17.97 -6.64
CA ILE A 399 -3.09 19.21 -7.41
C ILE A 399 -2.81 20.39 -6.47
N LYS A 400 -3.53 20.47 -5.34
CA LYS A 400 -3.28 21.54 -4.34
C LYS A 400 -1.92 21.44 -3.68
N ILE A 401 -1.44 20.23 -3.36
CA ILE A 401 -0.08 20.03 -2.85
C ILE A 401 0.96 20.51 -3.86
N ASN A 402 0.76 20.19 -5.14
CA ASN A 402 1.69 20.58 -6.22
C ASN A 402 1.68 22.09 -6.49
N GLU A 403 0.52 22.76 -6.42
CA GLU A 403 0.42 24.23 -6.50
C GLU A 403 1.23 24.93 -5.38
N MET A 404 1.39 24.28 -4.22
CA MET A 404 2.15 24.81 -3.07
C MET A 404 3.64 24.45 -3.09
N THR A 405 4.07 23.60 -4.02
CA THR A 405 5.47 23.16 -4.12
C THR A 405 6.25 24.10 -5.05
N PRO A 406 7.46 24.56 -4.68
CA PRO A 406 8.26 25.41 -5.56
C PRO A 406 8.50 24.74 -6.91
N ALA A 407 8.31 25.48 -8.00
CA ALA A 407 8.60 24.98 -9.33
C ALA A 407 10.09 24.58 -9.45
N GLN A 408 10.37 23.58 -10.29
CA GLN A 408 11.71 23.09 -10.54
C GLN A 408 12.22 23.69 -11.86
N PRO A 409 13.46 24.22 -11.91
CA PRO A 409 14.05 24.76 -13.12
C PRO A 409 14.27 23.65 -14.15
N GLY A 410 13.77 23.86 -15.36
CA GLY A 410 13.97 22.96 -16.49
C GLY A 410 15.40 23.00 -17.07
N PRO A 411 15.67 22.23 -18.15
CA PRO A 411 16.89 22.39 -18.93
C PRO A 411 17.05 23.85 -19.39
N GLN A 412 18.26 24.40 -19.32
CA GLN A 412 18.54 25.81 -19.64
C GLN A 412 17.78 26.85 -18.80
N GLU A 413 17.31 26.48 -17.60
CA GLU A 413 16.65 27.40 -16.68
C GLU A 413 17.40 27.47 -15.35
N VAL A 414 17.34 28.63 -14.72
CA VAL A 414 17.87 28.89 -13.38
C VAL A 414 16.91 29.80 -12.63
N PHE A 415 16.74 29.54 -11.34
CA PHE A 415 15.89 30.36 -10.48
C PHE A 415 16.78 31.20 -9.57
N LEU A 416 16.59 32.52 -9.61
CA LEU A 416 17.40 33.49 -8.88
C LEU A 416 16.55 34.27 -7.87
N GLN A 417 16.97 34.28 -6.61
CA GLN A 417 16.48 35.19 -5.58
C GLN A 417 17.61 36.15 -5.21
N VAL A 418 17.26 37.34 -4.74
CA VAL A 418 18.23 38.30 -4.21
C VAL A 418 17.93 38.57 -2.74
N LEU A 419 18.96 38.53 -1.91
CA LEU A 419 18.90 38.76 -0.47
C LEU A 419 19.76 39.98 -0.14
N ASN A 420 19.15 41.03 0.39
CA ASN A 420 19.87 42.22 0.83
C ASN A 420 20.16 42.14 2.33
N LEU A 421 21.44 41.98 2.69
CA LEU A 421 21.95 42.04 4.07
C LEU A 421 22.65 43.37 4.39
N ALA A 422 22.64 44.35 3.47
CA ALA A 422 23.13 45.69 3.76
C ALA A 422 22.10 46.47 4.61
N ASP A 423 22.57 47.51 5.29
CA ASP A 423 21.77 48.31 6.24
C ASP A 423 20.72 49.21 5.56
N ASP A 424 20.79 49.38 4.24
CA ASP A 424 19.89 50.24 3.47
C ASP A 424 19.37 49.59 2.18
N GLU A 425 18.45 50.27 1.49
CA GLU A 425 17.86 49.77 0.25
C GLU A 425 18.89 49.67 -0.89
N VAL A 426 18.94 48.50 -1.54
CA VAL A 426 19.79 48.24 -2.71
C VAL A 426 18.91 48.00 -3.93
N LYS A 427 19.18 48.75 -5.01
CA LYS A 427 18.56 48.53 -6.30
C LYS A 427 19.45 47.64 -7.16
N VAL A 428 18.89 46.53 -7.63
CA VAL A 428 19.59 45.47 -8.35
C VAL A 428 19.06 45.39 -9.76
N THR A 429 19.95 45.48 -10.74
CA THR A 429 19.64 45.27 -12.16
C THR A 429 20.44 44.11 -12.69
N VAL A 430 19.75 43.07 -13.16
CA VAL A 430 20.36 41.93 -13.86
C VAL A 430 20.44 42.28 -15.33
N VAL A 431 21.65 42.31 -15.88
CA VAL A 431 21.91 42.70 -17.26
C VAL A 431 22.20 41.44 -18.08
N GLY A 432 21.43 41.26 -19.16
CA GLY A 432 21.69 40.22 -20.16
C GLY A 432 22.78 40.61 -21.16
N ASN A 433 23.21 39.67 -22.01
CA ASN A 433 24.28 39.92 -22.99
C ASN A 433 23.98 41.03 -24.03
N GLU A 434 22.72 41.43 -24.20
CA GLU A 434 22.29 42.48 -25.16
C GLU A 434 22.02 43.83 -24.48
N ASN A 435 22.51 44.04 -23.25
CA ASN A 435 22.21 45.21 -22.40
C ASN A 435 20.72 45.37 -22.01
N ASP A 436 19.87 44.39 -22.32
CA ASP A 436 18.51 44.34 -21.80
C ASP A 436 18.53 44.04 -20.30
N SER A 437 17.78 44.84 -19.54
CA SER A 437 17.55 44.60 -18.11
C SER A 437 16.59 43.43 -17.93
N LEU A 438 17.12 42.26 -17.58
CA LEU A 438 16.37 41.03 -17.34
C LEU A 438 15.55 41.10 -16.04
N LEU A 439 16.03 41.87 -15.06
CA LEU A 439 15.36 42.07 -13.79
C LEU A 439 15.75 43.42 -13.18
N ILE A 440 14.79 44.15 -12.62
CA ILE A 440 15.06 45.35 -11.81
C ILE A 440 14.25 45.23 -10.52
N GLU A 441 14.93 45.07 -9.40
CA GLU A 441 14.29 44.98 -8.09
C GLU A 441 14.95 45.94 -7.10
N SER A 442 14.14 46.48 -6.19
CA SER A 442 14.59 47.36 -5.11
C SER A 442 14.27 46.66 -3.80
N ILE A 443 15.31 46.33 -3.03
CA ILE A 443 15.20 45.42 -1.90
C ILE A 443 15.66 46.16 -0.67
N LYS A 444 14.76 46.29 0.32
CA LYS A 444 15.07 46.97 1.58
C LYS A 444 16.08 46.16 2.41
N SER A 445 16.65 46.80 3.41
CA SER A 445 17.57 46.18 4.36
C SER A 445 16.95 44.94 5.04
N PHE A 446 17.73 43.87 5.16
CA PHE A 446 17.33 42.56 5.70
C PHE A 446 16.01 42.05 5.10
N GLN A 447 15.90 42.14 3.77
CA GLN A 447 14.79 41.58 3.00
C GLN A 447 15.30 40.79 1.80
N LYS A 448 14.42 39.94 1.27
CA LYS A 448 14.66 39.19 0.04
C LYS A 448 13.53 39.40 -0.95
N THR A 449 13.79 39.08 -2.21
CA THR A 449 12.76 39.12 -3.26
C THR A 449 11.60 38.18 -2.89
N PRO A 450 10.34 38.53 -3.17
CA PRO A 450 9.18 37.74 -2.74
C PRO A 450 9.08 36.38 -3.45
N GLN A 451 9.63 36.25 -4.66
CA GLN A 451 9.64 35.03 -5.44
C GLN A 451 11.00 34.86 -6.11
N TYR A 452 11.34 33.61 -6.46
CA TYR A 452 12.47 33.33 -7.34
C TYR A 452 12.13 33.79 -8.76
N SER A 453 13.03 34.57 -9.34
CA SER A 453 12.93 35.03 -10.71
C SER A 453 13.51 33.98 -11.65
N LYS A 454 12.72 33.58 -12.65
CA LYS A 454 13.11 32.60 -13.65
C LYS A 454 13.98 33.27 -14.72
N LEU A 455 15.21 32.79 -14.87
CA LEU A 455 16.14 33.22 -15.91
C LEU A 455 16.42 32.08 -16.88
N HIS A 456 16.46 32.40 -18.17
CA HIS A 456 16.79 31.47 -19.24
C HIS A 456 18.27 31.58 -19.62
N LEU A 457 18.92 30.43 -19.77
CA LEU A 457 20.31 30.30 -20.13
C LEU A 457 20.45 29.98 -21.62
N LYS A 458 21.43 30.59 -22.29
CA LYS A 458 21.78 30.21 -23.69
C LYS A 458 22.61 28.92 -23.74
N THR A 459 23.35 28.63 -22.67
CA THR A 459 24.29 27.52 -22.52
C THR A 459 24.08 26.81 -21.18
N LYS A 460 24.66 25.63 -20.95
CA LYS A 460 24.54 24.91 -19.66
C LYS A 460 25.05 25.71 -18.45
N SER A 461 25.98 26.61 -18.69
CA SER A 461 26.54 27.55 -17.71
C SER A 461 26.66 28.91 -18.39
N GLN A 462 26.32 29.99 -17.68
CA GLN A 462 26.38 31.35 -18.21
C GLN A 462 26.77 32.33 -17.10
N ASN A 463 27.49 33.40 -17.48
CA ASN A 463 27.78 34.51 -16.58
C ASN A 463 26.70 35.57 -16.71
N PHE A 464 26.18 36.05 -15.57
CA PHE A 464 25.29 37.19 -15.51
C PHE A 464 26.02 38.38 -14.88
N HIS A 465 25.73 39.57 -15.42
CA HIS A 465 26.23 40.83 -14.90
C HIS A 465 25.15 41.47 -14.03
N PHE A 466 25.53 41.87 -12.83
CA PHE A 466 24.66 42.49 -11.85
C PHE A 466 25.14 43.91 -11.60
N HIS A 467 24.26 44.88 -11.83
CA HIS A 467 24.48 46.27 -11.50
C HIS A 467 23.74 46.59 -10.19
N LEU A 468 24.51 46.90 -9.15
CA LEU A 468 24.01 47.18 -7.80
C LEU A 468 24.16 48.67 -7.52
N LYS A 469 23.06 49.32 -7.14
CA LYS A 469 23.06 50.71 -6.73
C LYS A 469 22.71 50.82 -5.25
N TYR A 470 23.63 51.37 -4.47
CA TYR A 470 23.51 51.59 -3.03
C TYR A 470 23.87 53.05 -2.74
N HIS A 471 22.91 53.83 -2.23
CA HIS A 471 23.03 55.29 -2.13
C HIS A 471 23.49 55.94 -3.46
N ASN A 472 24.66 56.58 -3.46
CA ASN A 472 25.30 57.21 -4.63
C ASN A 472 26.36 56.32 -5.30
N LEU A 473 26.53 55.08 -4.83
CA LEU A 473 27.51 54.13 -5.37
C LEU A 473 26.83 53.18 -6.36
N SER A 474 27.53 52.90 -7.45
CA SER A 474 27.15 51.91 -8.47
C SER A 474 28.28 50.89 -8.62
N LEU A 475 27.96 49.62 -8.42
CA LEU A 475 28.90 48.50 -8.50
C LEU A 475 28.44 47.51 -9.57
N TYR A 476 29.39 46.97 -10.34
CA TYR A 476 29.15 45.90 -11.29
C TYR A 476 29.83 44.63 -10.79
N THR A 477 29.07 43.55 -10.67
CA THR A 477 29.57 42.22 -10.26
C THR A 477 29.15 41.17 -11.26
N GLU A 478 30.03 40.20 -11.52
CA GLU A 478 29.77 39.10 -12.44
C GLU A 478 29.73 37.78 -11.66
N HIS A 479 28.72 36.95 -11.92
CA HIS A 479 28.61 35.62 -11.31
C HIS A 479 28.22 34.56 -12.35
N THR A 480 28.87 33.40 -12.26
CA THR A 480 28.56 32.24 -13.09
C THR A 480 27.46 31.41 -12.45
N VAL A 481 26.45 31.04 -13.25
CA VAL A 481 25.37 30.14 -12.84
C VAL A 481 25.26 28.95 -13.79
N GLN A 482 24.78 27.82 -13.27
CA GLN A 482 24.57 26.59 -14.01
C GLN A 482 23.08 26.23 -14.07
N GLU A 483 22.65 25.61 -15.16
CA GLU A 483 21.26 25.18 -15.34
C GLU A 483 20.79 24.23 -14.23
N LYS A 484 19.46 24.18 -14.03
CA LYS A 484 18.79 23.31 -13.04
C LYS A 484 19.13 23.58 -11.59
N ASN A 485 19.55 24.81 -11.27
CA ASN A 485 19.88 25.22 -9.91
C ASN A 485 19.05 26.42 -9.45
N TRP A 486 18.97 26.56 -8.13
CA TRP A 486 18.48 27.75 -7.46
C TRP A 486 19.68 28.49 -6.92
N TYR A 487 19.66 29.80 -7.06
CA TYR A 487 20.68 30.66 -6.51
C TYR A 487 20.06 31.80 -5.73
N SER A 488 20.74 32.16 -4.64
CA SER A 488 20.52 33.39 -3.91
C SER A 488 21.75 34.29 -4.09
N LEU A 489 21.53 35.46 -4.70
CA LEU A 489 22.52 36.53 -4.72
C LEU A 489 22.44 37.27 -3.38
N VAL A 490 23.42 37.06 -2.52
CA VAL A 490 23.50 37.71 -1.21
C VAL A 490 24.33 38.98 -1.35
N ILE A 491 23.71 40.13 -1.07
CA ILE A 491 24.35 41.44 -1.07
C ILE A 491 24.72 41.77 0.37
N ARG A 492 25.96 42.18 0.57
CA ARG A 492 26.53 42.49 1.89
C ARG A 492 27.29 43.81 1.85
N GLU A 493 27.42 44.44 3.01
CA GLU A 493 28.24 45.62 3.16
C GLU A 493 29.72 45.23 3.31
N ASP A 494 30.59 45.99 2.65
CA ASP A 494 32.05 45.84 2.68
C ASP A 494 32.68 47.23 2.88
N GLY A 495 32.83 47.61 4.15
CA GLY A 495 33.26 48.95 4.54
C GLY A 495 32.25 50.02 4.13
N ASN A 496 32.68 50.97 3.29
CA ASN A 496 31.79 52.01 2.72
C ASN A 496 31.18 51.61 1.36
N SER A 497 31.34 50.35 0.95
CA SER A 497 30.85 49.82 -0.32
C SER A 497 29.96 48.61 -0.08
N ILE A 498 29.38 48.07 -1.15
CA ILE A 498 28.68 46.79 -1.10
C ILE A 498 29.45 45.76 -1.91
N SER A 499 29.30 44.49 -1.57
CA SER A 499 29.76 43.37 -2.38
C SER A 499 28.64 42.34 -2.53
N SER A 500 28.78 41.44 -3.50
CA SER A 500 27.79 40.39 -3.73
C SER A 500 28.45 39.02 -3.79
N MET A 501 27.75 38.01 -3.29
CA MET A 501 28.14 36.61 -3.38
C MET A 501 26.99 35.78 -3.92
N MET A 502 27.31 34.84 -4.80
CA MET A 502 26.33 33.89 -5.33
C MET A 502 26.36 32.61 -4.51
N VAL A 503 25.20 32.24 -3.96
CA VAL A 503 25.05 31.02 -3.14
C VAL A 503 24.10 30.07 -3.83
N LYS A 504 24.49 28.80 -3.97
CA LYS A 504 23.58 27.75 -4.45
C LYS A 504 22.60 27.35 -3.35
N ASP A 505 21.30 27.35 -3.66
CA ASP A 505 20.23 26.93 -2.76
C ASP A 505 19.88 25.44 -2.92
N THR A 506 19.11 24.91 -1.96
CA THR A 506 18.70 23.50 -1.93
C THR A 506 17.70 23.22 -3.04
N GLU A 507 17.88 22.07 -3.68
CA GLU A 507 17.13 21.64 -4.88
C GLU A 507 15.70 21.14 -4.57
N SER A 508 15.39 20.75 -3.33
CA SER A 508 14.09 20.15 -3.01
C SER A 508 13.63 20.32 -1.56
N LYS A 509 12.31 20.34 -1.41
CA LYS A 509 11.64 20.27 -0.13
C LYS A 509 11.94 18.93 0.54
N THR A 510 12.24 18.93 1.84
CA THR A 510 12.40 17.69 2.61
C THR A 510 11.11 16.90 2.60
N THR A 511 11.21 15.60 2.29
CA THR A 511 10.05 14.73 2.17
C THR A 511 9.68 14.06 3.49
N ASN A 512 10.59 13.92 4.46
CA ASN A 512 10.35 13.19 5.72
C ASN A 512 9.64 14.05 6.79
N GLY A 513 9.05 15.18 6.43
CA GLY A 513 8.51 16.16 7.39
C GLY A 513 9.58 16.92 8.21
N MET A 514 10.86 16.59 8.04
CA MET A 514 12.00 17.30 8.63
C MET A 514 12.10 18.74 8.11
N THR A 515 12.75 19.62 8.85
CA THR A 515 13.02 21.00 8.43
C THR A 515 14.48 21.12 8.02
N THR A 516 14.78 21.94 7.01
CA THR A 516 16.15 22.25 6.64
C THR A 516 16.53 23.65 7.12
N VAL A 517 17.73 23.81 7.66
CA VAL A 517 18.25 25.10 8.10
C VAL A 517 19.60 25.39 7.46
N ARG A 518 19.83 26.66 7.14
CA ARG A 518 21.11 27.23 6.71
C ARG A 518 21.41 28.47 7.54
N PHE A 519 22.69 28.72 7.76
CA PHE A 519 23.16 29.89 8.48
C PHE A 519 24.11 30.72 7.62
N VAL A 520 23.99 32.04 7.76
CA VAL A 520 24.94 33.04 7.27
C VAL A 520 25.44 33.80 8.49
N ASN A 521 26.75 33.93 8.62
CA ASN A 521 27.37 34.55 9.79
C ASN A 521 27.97 35.91 9.43
N THR A 522 27.39 37.01 9.90
CA THR A 522 27.91 38.37 9.61
C THR A 522 29.05 38.79 10.53
N LEU A 523 29.48 37.93 11.46
CA LEU A 523 30.54 38.22 12.42
C LEU A 523 31.92 37.97 11.81
N HIS A 524 32.91 38.75 12.24
CA HIS A 524 34.34 38.56 11.90
C HIS A 524 35.00 37.34 12.57
N LYS A 525 34.20 36.41 13.10
CA LYS A 525 34.69 35.18 13.75
C LYS A 525 33.78 34.02 13.38
N GLY A 526 34.37 32.85 13.17
CA GLY A 526 33.62 31.62 12.92
C GLY A 526 32.70 31.24 14.09
N VAL A 527 31.52 30.71 13.76
CA VAL A 527 30.50 30.30 14.74
C VAL A 527 30.21 28.81 14.59
N ASN A 528 30.35 28.09 15.70
CA ASN A 528 29.89 26.71 15.80
C ASN A 528 28.51 26.66 16.46
N ILE A 529 27.53 26.08 15.78
CA ILE A 529 26.13 26.03 16.16
C ILE A 529 25.76 24.59 16.48
N SER A 530 25.26 24.34 17.69
CA SER A 530 24.79 23.01 18.12
C SER A 530 23.27 22.93 18.07
N LEU A 531 22.76 22.33 17.00
CA LEU A 531 21.31 22.20 16.73
C LEU A 531 20.70 21.00 17.47
N SER A 532 21.48 19.94 17.67
CA SER A 532 21.08 18.75 18.44
C SER A 532 22.34 18.14 19.09
N LYS A 533 22.17 17.10 19.93
CA LYS A 533 23.30 16.39 20.57
C LYS A 533 24.35 15.89 19.57
N ASP A 534 23.91 15.52 18.36
CA ASP A 534 24.76 14.92 17.32
C ASP A 534 24.89 15.81 16.07
N THR A 535 24.26 16.99 16.05
CA THR A 535 24.27 17.91 14.90
C THR A 535 24.89 19.24 15.28
N SER A 536 26.18 19.38 15.00
CA SER A 536 26.90 20.66 15.05
C SER A 536 27.23 21.16 13.64
N LEU A 537 27.17 22.46 13.45
CA LEU A 537 27.43 23.12 12.18
C LEU A 537 28.42 24.26 12.40
N ASN A 538 29.54 24.24 11.66
CA ASN A 538 30.48 25.35 11.64
C ASN A 538 30.13 26.32 10.50
N VAL A 539 30.09 27.60 10.81
CA VAL A 539 29.82 28.69 9.87
C VAL A 539 31.02 29.62 9.87
N GLY A 540 31.61 29.85 8.70
CA GLY A 540 32.79 30.71 8.55
C GLY A 540 32.52 32.16 8.95
N GLU A 541 33.60 32.92 9.17
CA GLU A 541 33.54 34.37 9.40
C GLU A 541 33.18 35.16 8.13
N ASP A 542 32.92 36.46 8.28
CA ASP A 542 32.77 37.43 7.20
C ASP A 542 31.75 37.03 6.12
N TYR A 543 30.51 36.79 6.56
CA TYR A 543 29.38 36.30 5.76
C TYR A 543 29.56 34.88 5.23
N GLY A 544 30.37 34.06 5.91
CA GLY A 544 30.46 32.63 5.64
C GLY A 544 29.08 31.97 5.63
N VAL A 545 28.84 31.12 4.63
CA VAL A 545 27.56 30.42 4.43
C VAL A 545 27.72 28.95 4.76
N SER A 546 26.80 28.41 5.54
CA SER A 546 26.79 27.00 5.87
C SER A 546 26.20 26.14 4.77
N ALA A 547 26.58 24.86 4.75
CA ALA A 547 25.77 23.85 4.08
C ALA A 547 24.39 23.75 4.77
N TYR A 548 23.38 23.35 4.00
CA TYR A 548 22.08 23.02 4.56
C TYR A 548 22.19 21.80 5.48
N ARG A 549 21.49 21.84 6.62
CA ARG A 549 21.35 20.70 7.53
C ARG A 549 19.89 20.46 7.84
N THR A 550 19.52 19.18 7.88
CA THR A 550 18.19 18.75 8.29
C THR A 550 18.12 18.65 9.82
N VAL A 551 17.02 19.13 10.37
CA VAL A 551 16.71 19.11 11.80
C VAL A 551 15.27 18.66 12.00
N GLN A 552 14.98 18.14 13.19
CA GLN A 552 13.61 17.78 13.54
C GLN A 552 12.74 19.03 13.66
N ARG A 553 11.44 18.86 13.38
CA ARG A 553 10.46 19.89 13.69
C ARG A 553 10.44 20.14 15.20
N GLY A 554 10.38 21.41 15.59
CA GLY A 554 10.24 21.77 16.99
C GLY A 554 10.44 23.26 17.23
N GLU A 555 10.26 23.67 18.48
CA GLU A 555 10.65 25.01 18.92
C GLU A 555 12.11 25.02 19.38
N TYR A 556 12.89 25.89 18.77
CA TYR A 556 14.32 26.05 19.02
C TYR A 556 14.59 27.40 19.68
N LEU A 557 14.20 27.53 20.95
CA LEU A 557 14.24 28.81 21.67
C LEU A 557 15.63 29.22 22.17
N ALA A 558 16.52 28.25 22.42
CA ALA A 558 17.84 28.49 23.01
C ALA A 558 18.91 27.55 22.42
N VAL A 559 19.21 27.72 21.13
CA VAL A 559 20.25 26.96 20.42
C VAL A 559 21.62 27.44 20.85
N HIS A 560 22.48 26.53 21.33
CA HIS A 560 23.78 26.90 21.85
C HIS A 560 24.78 27.14 20.72
N CYS A 561 25.42 28.31 20.75
CA CYS A 561 26.38 28.78 19.77
C CYS A 561 27.69 29.17 20.46
N ARG A 562 28.81 28.87 19.80
CA ARG A 562 30.15 29.14 20.30
C ARG A 562 31.01 29.79 19.23
N THR A 563 31.61 30.91 19.59
CA THR A 563 32.76 31.52 18.91
C THR A 563 34.03 31.16 19.70
N GLU A 564 35.22 31.48 19.19
CA GLU A 564 36.49 31.17 19.88
C GLU A 564 36.52 31.66 21.34
N ASP A 565 35.93 32.84 21.62
CA ASP A 565 36.02 33.50 22.92
C ASP A 565 34.70 33.60 23.70
N LYS A 566 33.55 33.34 23.06
CA LYS A 566 32.22 33.58 23.65
C LYS A 566 31.20 32.51 23.30
N ASN A 567 30.43 32.12 24.30
CA ASN A 567 29.23 31.31 24.15
C ASN A 567 27.99 32.20 24.22
N PHE A 568 27.02 31.93 23.35
CA PHE A 568 25.73 32.62 23.32
C PHE A 568 24.63 31.65 22.88
N SER A 569 23.38 32.09 22.96
CA SER A 569 22.22 31.29 22.53
C SER A 569 21.41 32.04 21.50
N LEU A 570 20.98 31.35 20.45
CA LEU A 570 20.09 31.88 19.42
C LEU A 570 18.67 31.33 19.58
N ASN A 571 17.68 32.19 19.40
CA ASN A 571 16.28 31.79 19.28
C ASN A 571 15.93 31.68 17.80
N LEU A 572 15.66 30.46 17.32
CA LEU A 572 15.26 30.17 15.93
C LEU A 572 13.73 30.07 15.78
N GLY A 573 13.00 30.06 16.90
CA GLY A 573 11.55 29.88 16.96
C GLY A 573 11.09 28.49 16.50
N LEU A 574 9.84 28.41 16.03
CA LEU A 574 9.27 27.18 15.49
C LEU A 574 9.83 26.88 14.09
N LEU A 575 10.39 25.68 13.93
CA LEU A 575 10.83 25.12 12.66
C LEU A 575 9.77 24.14 12.16
N ASP A 576 9.03 24.49 11.10
CA ASP A 576 7.82 23.76 10.69
C ASP A 576 8.06 22.74 9.55
N PHE A 577 7.06 21.87 9.29
CA PHE A 577 7.21 20.70 8.40
C PHE A 577 7.62 21.06 6.99
N GLY A 578 8.69 20.41 6.51
CA GLY A 578 9.14 20.55 5.13
C GLY A 578 9.64 21.95 4.78
N ALA A 579 9.77 22.87 5.74
CA ALA A 579 10.28 24.20 5.46
C ALA A 579 11.80 24.19 5.30
N ALA A 580 12.32 25.15 4.53
CA ALA A 580 13.73 25.48 4.51
C ALA A 580 13.89 26.92 5.02
N TYR A 581 14.69 27.09 6.08
CA TYR A 581 14.95 28.39 6.69
C TYR A 581 16.40 28.81 6.48
N LEU A 582 16.58 30.10 6.21
CA LEU A 582 17.85 30.78 6.27
C LEU A 582 17.86 31.67 7.53
N PHE A 583 18.90 31.50 8.33
CA PHE A 583 19.18 32.30 9.51
C PHE A 583 20.42 33.15 9.28
N VAL A 584 20.31 34.46 9.50
CA VAL A 584 21.44 35.38 9.43
C VAL A 584 21.80 35.79 10.86
N ILE A 585 23.00 35.41 11.30
CA ILE A 585 23.52 35.76 12.62
C ILE A 585 24.07 37.17 12.52
N THR A 586 23.45 38.11 13.24
CA THR A 586 23.83 39.52 13.25
C THR A 586 23.91 40.05 14.68
N ASN A 587 24.64 41.14 14.87
CA ASN A 587 24.80 41.81 16.16
C ASN A 587 23.96 43.10 16.17
N ASN A 588 22.81 43.07 16.85
CA ASN A 588 21.98 44.26 16.99
C ASN A 588 22.45 45.07 18.21
N THR A 589 22.80 46.33 18.00
CA THR A 589 23.37 47.25 19.00
C THR A 589 22.54 47.37 20.28
N ASN A 590 21.23 47.14 20.23
CA ASN A 590 20.33 47.30 21.37
C ASN A 590 19.91 45.98 22.07
N GLN A 591 20.09 44.81 21.43
CA GLN A 591 19.57 43.53 21.94
C GLN A 591 20.59 42.38 21.91
N GLY A 592 21.83 42.65 21.48
CA GLY A 592 22.90 41.65 21.36
C GLY A 592 22.80 40.81 20.09
N LEU A 593 23.45 39.64 20.12
CA LEU A 593 23.47 38.68 19.01
C LEU A 593 22.08 38.08 18.77
N GLN A 594 21.61 38.17 17.53
CA GLN A 594 20.31 37.65 17.09
C GLN A 594 20.42 36.88 15.78
N ALA A 595 19.43 36.02 15.55
CA ALA A 595 19.24 35.34 14.28
C ALA A 595 18.05 35.96 13.55
N TRP A 596 18.31 36.67 12.46
CA TRP A 596 17.26 37.07 11.54
C TRP A 596 16.81 35.85 10.73
N LYS A 597 15.51 35.58 10.72
CA LYS A 597 14.92 34.36 10.14
C LYS A 597 14.19 34.70 8.84
N THR A 598 14.44 33.90 7.80
CA THR A 598 13.67 33.94 6.55
C THR A 598 13.36 32.54 6.02
N GLU A 599 12.26 32.41 5.29
CA GLU A 599 11.77 31.14 4.72
C GLU A 599 12.16 31.05 3.25
N ASP A 600 13.09 30.16 2.92
CA ASP A 600 13.49 29.86 1.52
C ASP A 600 12.48 28.94 0.84
N ILE A 601 12.00 27.93 1.59
CA ILE A 601 10.91 27.06 1.15
C ILE A 601 9.81 27.11 2.22
N PRO A 602 8.57 27.48 1.87
CA PRO A 602 7.48 27.57 2.84
C PRO A 602 7.10 26.19 3.40
N ALA A 603 6.68 26.17 4.66
CA ALA A 603 6.20 24.96 5.33
C ALA A 603 5.01 24.31 4.61
N ASN A 604 4.80 23.00 4.83
CA ASN A 604 3.60 22.30 4.39
C ASN A 604 2.38 22.90 5.10
N LYS A 605 1.49 23.58 4.35
CA LYS A 605 0.26 24.18 4.90
C LYS A 605 -0.94 23.23 4.88
N MET A 606 -0.95 22.26 3.97
CA MET A 606 -2.06 21.32 3.82
C MET A 606 -2.07 20.29 4.94
N SER A 607 -3.08 20.29 5.80
CA SER A 607 -3.20 19.26 6.84
C SER A 607 -3.41 17.87 6.25
N ILE A 608 -2.76 16.85 6.83
CA ILE A 608 -2.93 15.43 6.48
C ILE A 608 -4.38 14.96 6.59
N ALA A 609 -5.20 15.64 7.41
CA ALA A 609 -6.63 15.37 7.57
C ALA A 609 -7.43 15.49 6.25
N TRP A 610 -6.92 16.21 5.24
CA TRP A 610 -7.54 16.28 3.92
C TRP A 610 -7.54 14.95 3.15
N GLN A 611 -6.81 13.93 3.60
CA GLN A 611 -6.95 12.57 3.07
C GLN A 611 -8.13 11.80 3.68
N LEU A 612 -8.76 12.29 4.76
CA LEU A 612 -9.88 11.57 5.38
C LEU A 612 -11.05 11.32 4.40
N PRO A 613 -11.46 12.27 3.54
CA PRO A 613 -12.55 12.02 2.59
C PRO A 613 -12.23 10.93 1.55
N GLN A 614 -11.00 10.87 1.02
CA GLN A 614 -10.61 9.80 0.09
C GLN A 614 -10.56 8.43 0.78
N TYR A 615 -10.06 8.35 2.03
CA TYR A 615 -10.11 7.11 2.82
C TYR A 615 -11.57 6.70 3.10
N ALA A 616 -12.43 7.62 3.53
CA ALA A 616 -13.84 7.32 3.76
C ALA A 616 -14.55 6.79 2.49
N LEU A 617 -14.33 7.41 1.34
CA LEU A 617 -14.93 6.98 0.08
C LEU A 617 -14.41 5.60 -0.36
N VAL A 618 -13.10 5.37 -0.29
CA VAL A 618 -12.52 4.08 -0.73
C VAL A 618 -12.92 2.95 0.21
N THR A 619 -12.95 3.18 1.53
CA THR A 619 -13.38 2.17 2.50
C THR A 619 -14.87 1.87 2.40
N ALA A 620 -15.71 2.88 2.17
CA ALA A 620 -17.12 2.65 1.85
C ALA A 620 -17.27 1.81 0.56
N GLY A 621 -16.44 2.13 -0.45
CA GLY A 621 -16.33 1.33 -1.67
C GLY A 621 -15.91 -0.12 -1.39
N GLU A 622 -14.94 -0.34 -0.51
CA GLU A 622 -14.46 -1.65 -0.09
C GLU A 622 -15.57 -2.49 0.55
N VAL A 623 -16.34 -1.93 1.48
CA VAL A 623 -17.45 -2.65 2.12
C VAL A 623 -18.49 -3.08 1.07
N MET A 624 -18.83 -2.20 0.13
CA MET A 624 -19.82 -2.50 -0.91
C MET A 624 -19.31 -3.44 -2.01
N PHE A 625 -18.01 -3.43 -2.28
CA PHE A 625 -17.41 -4.24 -3.34
C PHE A 625 -16.85 -5.56 -2.82
N SER A 626 -15.95 -5.51 -1.84
CA SER A 626 -15.20 -6.66 -1.33
C SER A 626 -16.09 -7.58 -0.51
N VAL A 627 -16.73 -7.07 0.54
CA VAL A 627 -17.55 -7.88 1.46
C VAL A 627 -18.74 -8.47 0.71
N THR A 628 -19.48 -7.63 -0.01
CA THR A 628 -20.64 -8.07 -0.80
C THR A 628 -20.24 -8.98 -1.96
N GLY A 629 -19.12 -8.70 -2.63
CA GLY A 629 -18.64 -9.52 -3.75
C GLY A 629 -18.22 -10.90 -3.30
N LEU A 630 -17.55 -11.01 -2.15
CA LEU A 630 -17.21 -12.28 -1.55
C LEU A 630 -18.47 -13.08 -1.18
N GLU A 631 -19.43 -12.46 -0.50
CA GLU A 631 -20.72 -13.09 -0.15
C GLU A 631 -21.46 -13.58 -1.41
N PHE A 632 -21.57 -12.74 -2.43
CA PHE A 632 -22.18 -13.09 -3.71
C PHE A 632 -21.50 -14.30 -4.33
N SER A 633 -20.18 -14.28 -4.43
CA SER A 633 -19.40 -15.37 -5.01
C SER A 633 -19.60 -16.68 -4.25
N TYR A 634 -19.59 -16.64 -2.91
CA TYR A 634 -19.87 -17.82 -2.08
C TYR A 634 -21.31 -18.34 -2.24
N SER A 635 -22.28 -17.46 -2.49
CA SER A 635 -23.69 -17.84 -2.71
C SER A 635 -23.92 -18.48 -4.08
N GLN A 636 -23.14 -18.11 -5.09
CA GLN A 636 -23.29 -18.60 -6.47
C GLN A 636 -22.43 -19.83 -6.78
N ALA A 637 -21.44 -20.13 -5.93
CA ALA A 637 -20.52 -21.23 -6.16
C ALA A 637 -21.04 -22.57 -5.60
N PRO A 638 -20.90 -23.67 -6.37
CA PRO A 638 -21.11 -25.03 -5.86
C PRO A 638 -20.28 -25.30 -4.61
N SER A 639 -20.79 -26.14 -3.71
CA SER A 639 -20.12 -26.51 -2.45
C SER A 639 -18.71 -27.06 -2.67
N SER A 640 -18.51 -27.83 -3.74
CA SER A 640 -17.23 -28.40 -4.19
C SER A 640 -16.23 -27.36 -4.72
N MET A 641 -16.66 -26.16 -5.11
CA MET A 641 -15.86 -25.18 -5.85
C MET A 641 -15.50 -23.91 -5.07
N LYS A 642 -15.95 -23.77 -3.82
CA LYS A 642 -15.72 -22.58 -3.00
C LYS A 642 -14.24 -22.26 -2.78
N SER A 643 -13.39 -23.27 -2.62
CA SER A 643 -11.94 -23.10 -2.47
C SER A 643 -11.28 -22.56 -3.75
N VAL A 644 -11.66 -23.09 -4.92
CA VAL A 644 -11.16 -22.64 -6.23
C VAL A 644 -11.57 -21.19 -6.49
N LEU A 645 -12.80 -20.83 -6.13
CA LEU A 645 -13.31 -19.48 -6.25
C LEU A 645 -12.56 -18.49 -5.35
N GLN A 646 -12.26 -18.88 -4.10
CA GLN A 646 -11.48 -18.06 -3.18
C GLN A 646 -10.06 -17.81 -3.71
N ALA A 647 -9.43 -18.84 -4.28
CA ALA A 647 -8.12 -18.71 -4.92
C ALA A 647 -8.17 -17.75 -6.11
N ALA A 648 -9.21 -17.83 -6.95
CA ALA A 648 -9.42 -16.90 -8.06
C ALA A 648 -9.69 -15.47 -7.59
N TRP A 649 -10.40 -15.28 -6.47
CA TRP A 649 -10.62 -13.97 -5.88
C TRP A 649 -9.29 -13.32 -5.46
N LEU A 650 -8.45 -14.05 -4.71
CA LEU A 650 -7.12 -13.56 -4.32
C LEU A 650 -6.24 -13.27 -5.54
N LEU A 651 -6.35 -14.07 -6.60
CA LEU A 651 -5.65 -13.82 -7.86
C LEU A 651 -6.06 -12.47 -8.48
N THR A 652 -7.33 -12.04 -8.36
CA THR A 652 -7.72 -10.70 -8.84
C THR A 652 -6.99 -9.57 -8.11
N ILE A 653 -6.69 -9.74 -6.81
CA ILE A 653 -5.90 -8.79 -6.02
C ILE A 653 -4.45 -8.78 -6.51
N ALA A 654 -3.88 -9.96 -6.78
CA ALA A 654 -2.53 -10.09 -7.30
C ALA A 654 -2.37 -9.39 -8.66
N VAL A 655 -3.35 -9.55 -9.56
CA VAL A 655 -3.39 -8.87 -10.86
C VAL A 655 -3.57 -7.36 -10.70
N GLY A 656 -4.41 -6.91 -9.76
CA GLY A 656 -4.58 -5.48 -9.47
C GLY A 656 -3.26 -4.81 -9.09
N ASN A 657 -2.46 -5.46 -8.23
CA ASN A 657 -1.12 -4.98 -7.89
C ASN A 657 -0.15 -4.98 -9.08
N ILE A 658 -0.23 -5.95 -9.99
CA ILE A 658 0.57 -5.96 -11.22
C ILE A 658 0.23 -4.75 -12.10
N ILE A 659 -1.05 -4.38 -12.19
CA ILE A 659 -1.47 -3.19 -12.96
C ILE A 659 -0.81 -1.93 -12.39
N VAL A 660 -0.80 -1.75 -11.06
CA VAL A 660 -0.14 -0.59 -10.44
C VAL A 660 1.36 -0.60 -10.69
N LEU A 661 2.02 -1.76 -10.56
CA LEU A 661 3.44 -1.91 -10.87
C LEU A 661 3.76 -1.47 -12.31
N VAL A 662 2.98 -1.92 -13.28
CA VAL A 662 3.19 -1.59 -14.70
C VAL A 662 2.97 -0.09 -14.92
N VAL A 663 1.92 0.49 -14.36
CA VAL A 663 1.67 1.94 -14.48
C VAL A 663 2.80 2.73 -13.84
N ALA A 664 3.18 2.44 -12.59
CA ALA A 664 4.23 3.18 -11.89
C ALA A 664 5.59 3.14 -12.63
N GLN A 665 5.94 2.01 -13.25
CA GLN A 665 7.23 1.87 -13.95
C GLN A 665 7.26 2.52 -15.33
N PHE A 666 6.13 2.52 -16.06
CA PHE A 666 6.09 2.87 -17.48
C PHE A 666 5.28 4.12 -17.82
N SER A 667 4.49 4.66 -16.88
CA SER A 667 3.64 5.84 -17.14
C SER A 667 4.47 7.09 -17.39
N GLY A 668 5.53 7.31 -16.60
CA GLY A 668 6.24 8.59 -16.52
C GLY A 668 5.32 9.75 -16.10
N LEU A 669 4.14 9.46 -15.55
CA LEU A 669 3.12 10.44 -15.21
C LEU A 669 3.38 11.02 -13.83
N VAL A 670 3.07 12.30 -13.68
CA VAL A 670 2.98 12.95 -12.37
C VAL A 670 1.84 12.35 -11.55
N GLN A 671 2.00 12.29 -10.23
CA GLN A 671 1.12 11.55 -9.33
C GLN A 671 -0.37 11.94 -9.44
N TRP A 672 -0.72 13.22 -9.60
CA TRP A 672 -2.13 13.61 -9.77
C TRP A 672 -2.74 13.05 -11.07
N ALA A 673 -1.94 12.99 -12.15
CA ALA A 673 -2.38 12.48 -13.43
C ALA A 673 -2.57 10.96 -13.37
N GLU A 674 -1.72 10.26 -12.60
CA GLU A 674 -1.94 8.84 -12.29
C GLU A 674 -3.27 8.61 -11.55
N PHE A 675 -3.59 9.44 -10.54
CA PHE A 675 -4.86 9.31 -9.83
C PHE A 675 -6.08 9.52 -10.73
N ILE A 676 -6.04 10.50 -11.63
CA ILE A 676 -7.08 10.70 -12.64
C ILE A 676 -7.16 9.52 -13.62
N LEU A 677 -6.02 9.00 -14.08
CA LEU A 677 -5.96 7.83 -14.97
C LEU A 677 -6.67 6.62 -14.33
N PHE A 678 -6.33 6.29 -13.07
CA PHE A 678 -6.96 5.18 -12.34
C PHE A 678 -8.46 5.41 -12.11
N SER A 679 -8.87 6.64 -11.78
CA SER A 679 -10.27 7.01 -11.62
C SER A 679 -11.07 6.80 -12.92
N CYS A 680 -10.57 7.32 -14.04
CA CYS A 680 -11.18 7.16 -15.36
C CYS A 680 -11.24 5.69 -15.82
N LEU A 681 -10.14 4.94 -15.64
CA LEU A 681 -10.08 3.54 -16.03
C LEU A 681 -11.07 2.70 -15.21
N LEU A 682 -11.19 2.95 -13.90
CA LEU A 682 -12.17 2.27 -13.07
C LEU A 682 -13.60 2.64 -13.47
N LEU A 683 -13.87 3.88 -13.88
CA LEU A 683 -15.20 4.29 -14.35
C LEU A 683 -15.61 3.50 -15.61
N VAL A 684 -14.72 3.37 -16.60
CA VAL A 684 -14.95 2.54 -17.79
C VAL A 684 -15.20 1.08 -17.41
N ILE A 685 -14.41 0.56 -16.49
CA ILE A 685 -14.52 -0.82 -16.01
C ILE A 685 -15.81 -1.04 -15.22
N CYS A 686 -16.27 -0.05 -14.47
CA CYS A 686 -17.56 -0.08 -13.78
C CYS A 686 -18.71 -0.17 -14.77
N LEU A 687 -18.64 0.54 -15.91
CA LEU A 687 -19.63 0.42 -16.99
C LEU A 687 -19.64 -1.00 -17.58
N ILE A 688 -18.46 -1.53 -17.90
CA ILE A 688 -18.31 -2.91 -18.41
C ILE A 688 -18.87 -3.92 -17.41
N PHE A 689 -18.50 -3.80 -16.13
CA PHE A 689 -19.00 -4.68 -15.07
C PHE A 689 -20.52 -4.58 -14.91
N SER A 690 -21.08 -3.37 -15.01
CA SER A 690 -22.53 -3.16 -14.91
C SER A 690 -23.28 -3.82 -16.07
N ILE A 691 -22.73 -3.75 -17.29
CA ILE A 691 -23.27 -4.46 -18.47
C ILE A 691 -23.17 -5.97 -18.27
N MET A 692 -22.00 -6.47 -17.85
CA MET A 692 -21.80 -7.90 -17.58
C MET A 692 -22.75 -8.41 -16.49
N GLY A 693 -22.95 -7.62 -15.43
CA GLY A 693 -23.85 -7.94 -14.33
C GLY A 693 -25.32 -7.93 -14.74
N TYR A 694 -25.72 -7.07 -15.69
CA TYR A 694 -27.07 -7.06 -16.24
C TYR A 694 -27.40 -8.36 -16.99
N TYR A 695 -26.45 -8.91 -17.73
CA TYR A 695 -26.60 -10.17 -18.47
C TYR A 695 -26.28 -11.42 -17.62
N TYR A 696 -25.92 -11.26 -16.36
CA TYR A 696 -25.57 -12.38 -15.50
C TYR A 696 -26.81 -13.18 -15.10
N VAL A 697 -26.77 -14.49 -15.34
CA VAL A 697 -27.82 -15.42 -14.94
C VAL A 697 -27.40 -16.11 -13.63
N PRO A 698 -28.12 -15.88 -12.51
CA PRO A 698 -27.82 -16.54 -11.24
C PRO A 698 -27.92 -18.06 -11.34
N VAL A 699 -27.07 -18.76 -10.60
CA VAL A 699 -27.16 -20.21 -10.44
C VAL A 699 -28.32 -20.51 -9.48
N LYS A 700 -29.30 -21.30 -9.92
CA LYS A 700 -30.43 -21.68 -9.07
C LYS A 700 -29.99 -22.74 -8.05
N THR A 701 -30.54 -22.69 -6.84
CA THR A 701 -30.23 -23.65 -5.76
C THR A 701 -30.56 -25.09 -6.15
N GLU A 702 -31.57 -25.29 -7.00
CA GLU A 702 -31.95 -26.59 -7.56
C GLU A 702 -30.87 -27.21 -8.47
N ASP A 703 -30.02 -26.39 -9.09
CA ASP A 703 -28.91 -26.86 -9.94
C ASP A 703 -27.66 -27.21 -9.11
N MET A 704 -27.62 -26.84 -7.82
CA MET A 704 -26.47 -27.05 -6.92
C MET A 704 -26.57 -28.36 -6.11
N GLN A 705 -27.76 -28.96 -5.99
CA GLN A 705 -27.95 -30.24 -5.29
C GLN A 705 -27.94 -31.39 -6.31
N GLY A 706 -27.02 -32.34 -6.13
CA GLY A 706 -26.99 -33.56 -6.94
C GLY A 706 -28.27 -34.39 -6.72
N PRO A 707 -28.61 -35.31 -7.65
CA PRO A 707 -29.85 -36.10 -7.58
C PRO A 707 -30.01 -36.96 -6.31
N GLY A 708 -28.96 -37.14 -5.49
CA GLY A 708 -28.98 -37.88 -4.22
C GLY A 708 -29.35 -37.07 -2.97
N ASP A 709 -29.40 -35.74 -3.04
CA ASP A 709 -29.66 -34.85 -1.88
C ASP A 709 -31.10 -34.36 -1.78
N LYS A 710 -32.04 -35.05 -2.46
CA LYS A 710 -33.48 -34.81 -2.25
C LYS A 710 -33.88 -35.31 -0.87
N GLN A 711 -33.67 -34.49 0.16
CA GLN A 711 -34.33 -34.66 1.44
C GLN A 711 -35.84 -34.62 1.22
N ILE A 712 -36.50 -35.69 1.68
CA ILE A 712 -37.95 -35.81 1.80
C ILE A 712 -38.44 -34.56 2.56
N PRO A 713 -39.42 -33.80 2.04
CA PRO A 713 -39.89 -32.60 2.71
C PRO A 713 -40.49 -32.98 4.07
N HIS A 714 -39.92 -32.41 5.13
CA HIS A 714 -40.50 -32.43 6.46
C HIS A 714 -41.90 -31.81 6.39
N ILE A 715 -42.93 -32.63 6.61
CA ILE A 715 -44.29 -32.17 6.82
C ILE A 715 -44.29 -31.41 8.15
N GLN A 716 -44.39 -30.09 8.10
CA GLN A 716 -44.70 -29.28 9.27
C GLN A 716 -45.73 -28.21 8.91
N GLY A 717 -46.99 -28.54 9.17
CA GLY A 717 -48.09 -27.65 9.56
C GLY A 717 -48.40 -26.42 8.71
N ASN A 718 -49.42 -26.55 7.85
CA ASN A 718 -50.41 -25.54 7.44
C ASN A 718 -50.07 -24.04 7.63
N MET A 719 -49.87 -23.34 6.51
CA MET A 719 -50.62 -22.11 6.23
C MET A 719 -50.81 -21.99 4.71
N ILE A 720 -52.08 -22.05 4.30
CA ILE A 720 -52.55 -21.90 2.93
C ILE A 720 -52.29 -20.45 2.51
N ASN A 721 -51.52 -20.23 1.44
CA ASN A 721 -51.61 -19.01 0.65
C ASN A 721 -51.60 -19.39 -0.84
N LEU A 722 -52.74 -19.12 -1.47
CA LEU A 722 -53.05 -19.41 -2.86
C LEU A 722 -52.09 -18.68 -3.81
N GLU A 723 -51.47 -19.44 -4.71
CA GLU A 723 -50.84 -18.93 -5.93
C GLU A 723 -51.91 -18.33 -6.84
N THR A 724 -51.73 -17.07 -7.26
CA THR A 724 -52.29 -16.58 -8.52
C THR A 724 -51.18 -16.42 -9.55
N LYS A 725 -51.02 -17.46 -10.37
CA LYS A 725 -50.37 -17.40 -11.69
C LYS A 725 -51.12 -16.37 -12.56
N LYS A 726 -50.42 -15.34 -13.02
CA LYS A 726 -50.84 -14.57 -14.21
C LYS A 726 -49.83 -14.80 -15.33
N THR A 727 -50.16 -15.76 -16.17
CA THR A 727 -49.72 -15.84 -17.57
C THR A 727 -50.24 -14.63 -18.33
N LYS A 728 -49.41 -14.04 -19.20
CA LYS A 728 -49.87 -13.34 -20.40
C LYS A 728 -49.06 -13.83 -21.60
N LEU A 729 -49.83 -14.17 -22.64
CA LEU A 729 -49.42 -14.62 -23.98
C LEU A 729 -48.45 -13.66 -24.64
#